data_AF-A0A2P7QGF1-F1
#
_entry.id   AF-A0A2P7QGF1-F1
#
_cell.length_a   1.000
_cell.length_b   1.000
_cell.length_c   1.000
_cell.angle_alpha   90.00
_cell.angle_beta   90.00
_cell.angle_gamma   90.00
#
_symmetry.space_group_name_H-M   'P 1'
#
loop_
_entity.id
_entity.type
_entity.pdbx_description
1 polymer ?
#
loop_
_entity_poly.entity_id
_entity_poly.type
_entity_poly.pdbx_seq_one_letter_code
_entity_poly.pdbx_strand_id
1 'polypeptide(L)'
;MHADSHRDDDGDAVTNAAFAALHRHGFVRTAAASPTGSAGDVSFNTDQTIDLARDADARGCDLVVFPELNISSYAVDDLHLQEAFLDAVEAGIARVCAESAALAPVLVIGAPLRRNGRLYNCAVIVSRGEILGVVPKSFLPNYREYYEKRWFVSGVGLEGLSIEVAGRNVPFGTDLLFEAEDLADFIFHVEICEDYWAPQPPSTHGALAGALILCNLSASNITIGKADERKLLCASQASRCCAAYVYAASGPGESTTDLAWDGQSAIYELGELLAESNRFDMEPELCVADVDVQRLRLERMRMPTFNDNAVAAGHPEKRVRRIRFAHHPSMEDVGFQRLLRRFPYVPNRIEQLDQDCYEAFNIQVQGLAKRFMTTSGKHLVIGVSGGLDSTHALIVAAKMCDTLKLPRSTILGFTMPGFATGDTTKSNAWALMKALGIVGEEIDIRPAAMQMLTDMGHPFAKGERGEAVYDITFENVQAGLRTDYLFRLANQRSGFVVGTGDLSEVALGWSTYGVGDQMSHYGVNAGVPKTLIQYLVRWAIKTGQFDDETNRILDAILMTKISPELIPAGDDEEMQSTEDKIGPYELHDFFLFHILRSGQAPSKVAFLAWQAWGDVERGLWPVGFPDQLKRSYDLPTIRKWLEVFLFRFFQISQFKRTAIPNSPKVSAGGSLSPRGDWRAPADGTAKPWLDELRSAFEEP
;
A
#
# COMPACT_ATOMS: atom_id res chain seq x y z
N MET A 1 -33.41 47.03 -11.34
CA MET A 1 -32.42 46.30 -12.17
C MET A 1 -31.29 45.88 -11.27
N HIS A 2 -31.34 44.68 -10.70
CA HIS A 2 -30.16 43.92 -10.32
C HIS A 2 -30.59 42.47 -10.41
N ALA A 3 -30.01 41.79 -11.39
CA ALA A 3 -30.30 40.42 -11.75
C ALA A 3 -29.58 39.48 -10.78
N ASP A 4 -30.33 38.48 -10.32
CA ASP A 4 -29.78 37.20 -9.86
C ASP A 4 -28.90 36.60 -10.96
N SER A 5 -27.70 36.18 -10.58
CA SER A 5 -26.90 35.24 -11.36
C SER A 5 -26.76 33.98 -10.52
N HIS A 6 -27.44 32.93 -10.97
CA HIS A 6 -27.12 31.54 -10.64
C HIS A 6 -25.62 31.34 -10.83
N ARG A 7 -24.93 30.87 -9.79
CA ARG A 7 -23.64 30.20 -9.95
C ARG A 7 -23.94 28.82 -10.50
N ASP A 8 -23.42 28.55 -11.68
CA ASP A 8 -23.49 27.27 -12.35
C ASP A 8 -22.71 26.21 -11.53
N ASP A 9 -23.38 25.08 -11.27
CA ASP A 9 -22.85 23.85 -10.65
C ASP A 9 -21.93 23.06 -11.62
N ASP A 10 -21.74 23.54 -12.85
CA ASP A 10 -21.00 22.84 -13.90
C ASP A 10 -19.46 22.90 -13.72
N GLY A 11 -18.94 23.85 -12.93
CA GLY A 11 -17.50 23.99 -12.66
C GLY A 11 -16.93 22.90 -11.74
N ASP A 12 -17.73 22.41 -10.78
CA ASP A 12 -17.32 21.33 -9.87
C ASP A 12 -17.36 19.95 -10.56
N ALA A 13 -18.16 19.78 -11.63
CA ALA A 13 -18.24 18.51 -12.37
C ALA A 13 -17.02 18.29 -13.29
N VAL A 14 -16.57 19.32 -14.00
CA VAL A 14 -15.43 19.24 -14.96
C VAL A 14 -14.08 19.12 -14.24
N THR A 15 -13.90 19.82 -13.12
CA THR A 15 -12.70 19.71 -12.26
C THR A 15 -12.56 18.32 -11.64
N ASN A 16 -13.68 17.67 -11.28
CA ASN A 16 -13.69 16.30 -10.78
C ASN A 16 -13.37 15.26 -11.86
N ALA A 17 -13.83 15.44 -13.11
CA ALA A 17 -13.57 14.50 -14.20
C ALA A 17 -12.06 14.41 -14.55
N ALA A 18 -11.37 15.56 -14.66
CA ALA A 18 -9.93 15.58 -14.90
C ALA A 18 -9.10 15.12 -13.68
N PHE A 19 -9.64 15.23 -12.47
CA PHE A 19 -9.02 14.66 -11.27
C PHE A 19 -9.23 13.14 -11.18
N ALA A 20 -10.33 12.60 -11.72
CA ALA A 20 -10.63 11.17 -11.67
C ALA A 20 -9.78 10.33 -12.66
N ALA A 21 -9.16 10.96 -13.66
CA ALA A 21 -8.30 10.28 -14.62
C ALA A 21 -7.10 9.59 -13.96
N LEU A 22 -7.02 8.25 -14.05
CA LEU A 22 -5.97 7.45 -13.42
C LEU A 22 -4.55 7.83 -13.88
N HIS A 23 -4.38 8.19 -15.15
CA HIS A 23 -3.09 8.58 -15.73
C HIS A 23 -2.49 9.82 -15.07
N ARG A 24 -3.33 10.78 -14.66
CA ARG A 24 -2.90 11.97 -13.91
C ARG A 24 -2.24 11.60 -12.60
N HIS A 25 -2.65 10.47 -12.03
CA HIS A 25 -2.16 9.95 -10.76
C HIS A 25 -1.03 8.95 -10.93
N GLY A 26 -0.43 8.81 -12.12
CA GLY A 26 0.72 7.92 -12.34
C GLY A 26 0.35 6.44 -12.24
N PHE A 27 -0.85 6.09 -12.71
CA PHE A 27 -1.24 4.72 -12.98
C PHE A 27 -1.10 4.38 -14.46
N VAL A 28 -0.90 3.10 -14.75
CA VAL A 28 -0.99 2.49 -16.07
C VAL A 28 -1.97 1.31 -15.96
N ARG A 29 -3.01 1.28 -16.78
CA ARG A 29 -3.95 0.17 -16.83
C ARG A 29 -3.37 -0.97 -17.66
N THR A 30 -3.06 -2.07 -16.98
CA THR A 30 -2.48 -3.26 -17.63
C THR A 30 -3.49 -4.39 -17.71
N ALA A 31 -3.38 -5.20 -18.75
CA ALA A 31 -4.18 -6.40 -18.96
C ALA A 31 -3.29 -7.60 -19.29
N ALA A 32 -3.61 -8.75 -18.69
CA ALA A 32 -3.14 -10.05 -19.12
C ALA A 32 -4.29 -10.79 -19.82
N ALA A 33 -4.07 -11.17 -21.06
CA ALA A 33 -5.08 -11.75 -21.94
C ALA A 33 -5.01 -13.28 -21.93
N SER A 34 -6.17 -13.91 -21.88
CA SER A 34 -6.34 -15.36 -22.02
C SER A 34 -7.27 -15.65 -23.20
N PRO A 35 -6.78 -15.58 -24.46
CA PRO A 35 -7.58 -15.88 -25.64
C PRO A 35 -7.98 -17.36 -25.70
N THR A 36 -9.09 -17.63 -26.39
CA THR A 36 -9.31 -18.95 -26.97
C THR A 36 -8.35 -19.13 -28.13
N GLY A 37 -7.58 -20.23 -28.13
CA GLY A 37 -6.69 -20.59 -29.22
C GLY A 37 -7.31 -21.62 -30.17
N SER A 38 -6.58 -21.93 -31.23
CA SER A 38 -6.79 -23.08 -32.09
C SER A 38 -5.44 -23.52 -32.65
N ALA A 39 -5.04 -24.76 -32.36
CA ALA A 39 -3.76 -25.31 -32.77
C ALA A 39 -3.60 -25.29 -34.30
N GLY A 40 -2.72 -24.43 -34.80
CA GLY A 40 -2.39 -24.29 -36.21
C GLY A 40 -3.34 -23.39 -37.04
N ASP A 41 -4.43 -22.89 -36.47
CA ASP A 41 -5.34 -21.95 -37.16
C ASP A 41 -4.96 -20.49 -36.85
N VAL A 42 -4.00 -19.98 -37.63
CA VAL A 42 -3.48 -18.62 -37.47
C VAL A 42 -4.56 -17.57 -37.67
N SER A 43 -5.54 -17.80 -38.55
CA SER A 43 -6.59 -16.80 -38.80
C SER A 43 -7.47 -16.65 -37.57
N PHE A 44 -7.92 -17.77 -37.00
CA PHE A 44 -8.73 -17.77 -35.78
C PHE A 44 -7.98 -17.10 -34.62
N ASN A 45 -6.72 -17.48 -34.39
CA ASN A 45 -5.89 -16.93 -33.32
C ASN A 45 -5.66 -15.41 -33.48
N THR A 46 -5.48 -14.96 -34.72
CA THR A 46 -5.36 -13.53 -35.05
C THR A 46 -6.66 -12.78 -34.73
N ASP A 47 -7.81 -13.34 -35.10
CA ASP A 47 -9.12 -12.74 -34.83
C ASP A 47 -9.38 -12.62 -33.32
N GLN A 48 -9.08 -13.68 -32.55
CA GLN A 48 -9.18 -13.67 -31.09
C GLN A 48 -8.28 -12.62 -30.44
N THR A 49 -7.07 -12.43 -30.98
CA THR A 49 -6.14 -11.39 -30.52
C THR A 49 -6.70 -9.98 -30.77
N ILE A 50 -7.28 -9.75 -31.96
CA ILE A 50 -7.86 -8.46 -32.32
C ILE A 50 -9.11 -8.17 -31.47
N ASP A 51 -9.97 -9.16 -31.24
CA ASP A 51 -11.19 -8.99 -30.46
C ASP A 51 -10.87 -8.64 -29.00
N LEU A 52 -9.90 -9.31 -28.38
CA LEU A 52 -9.43 -8.94 -27.04
C LEU A 52 -8.70 -7.59 -27.01
N ALA A 53 -7.98 -7.23 -28.08
CA ALA A 53 -7.37 -5.91 -28.17
C ALA A 53 -8.44 -4.80 -28.22
N ARG A 54 -9.58 -5.04 -28.90
CA ARG A 54 -10.73 -4.13 -28.92
C ARG A 54 -11.45 -4.06 -27.56
N ASP A 55 -11.62 -5.19 -26.87
CA ASP A 55 -12.15 -5.18 -25.49
C ASP A 55 -11.22 -4.41 -24.54
N ALA A 56 -9.91 -4.60 -24.67
CA ALA A 56 -8.92 -3.88 -23.87
C ALA A 56 -8.98 -2.37 -24.10
N ASP A 57 -9.09 -1.94 -25.36
CA ASP A 57 -9.28 -0.54 -25.74
C ASP A 57 -10.57 0.05 -25.13
N ALA A 58 -11.70 -0.68 -25.25
CA ALA A 58 -12.96 -0.27 -24.66
C ALA A 58 -12.92 -0.16 -23.13
N ARG A 59 -12.06 -0.95 -22.48
CA ARG A 59 -11.81 -0.91 -21.02
C ARG A 59 -10.72 0.10 -20.63
N GLY A 60 -10.19 0.86 -21.59
CA GLY A 60 -9.17 1.89 -21.37
C GLY A 60 -7.80 1.34 -20.96
N CYS A 61 -7.43 0.14 -21.42
CA CYS A 61 -6.13 -0.45 -21.13
C CYS A 61 -5.01 0.22 -21.92
N ASP A 62 -3.85 0.38 -21.28
CA ASP A 62 -2.64 0.93 -21.90
C ASP A 62 -1.70 -0.15 -22.44
N LEU A 63 -1.72 -1.33 -21.81
CA LEU A 63 -0.81 -2.44 -22.11
C LEU A 63 -1.54 -3.76 -22.00
N VAL A 64 -1.44 -4.60 -23.04
CA VAL A 64 -2.05 -5.94 -23.08
C VAL A 64 -0.98 -6.97 -23.39
N VAL A 65 -0.81 -7.95 -22.49
CA VAL A 65 0.13 -9.06 -22.65
C VAL A 65 -0.65 -10.31 -23.03
N PHE A 66 -0.31 -10.91 -24.17
CA PHE A 66 -0.89 -12.15 -24.65
C PHE A 66 -0.01 -13.37 -24.30
N PRO A 67 -0.54 -14.59 -24.43
CA PRO A 67 0.25 -15.79 -24.21
C PRO A 67 1.40 -15.96 -25.22
N GLU A 68 2.34 -16.82 -24.86
CA GLU A 68 3.44 -17.20 -25.72
C GLU A 68 2.93 -17.81 -27.03
N LEU A 69 3.49 -17.37 -28.15
CA LEU A 69 3.14 -17.86 -29.48
C LEU A 69 1.63 -17.81 -29.80
N ASN A 70 0.85 -16.92 -29.17
CA ASN A 70 -0.61 -16.90 -29.32
C ASN A 70 -1.09 -16.76 -30.77
N ILE A 71 -0.35 -16.11 -31.67
CA ILE A 71 -0.72 -15.99 -33.09
C ILE A 71 -0.66 -17.35 -33.81
N SER A 72 0.32 -18.19 -33.47
CA SER A 72 0.50 -19.51 -34.08
C SER A 72 -0.14 -20.65 -33.28
N SER A 73 -0.49 -20.40 -32.01
CA SER A 73 -0.53 -21.39 -30.94
C SER A 73 0.86 -21.98 -30.65
N TYR A 74 1.11 -22.27 -29.37
CA TYR A 74 2.37 -22.83 -28.90
C TYR A 74 2.53 -24.30 -29.29
N ALA A 75 1.49 -25.11 -29.03
CA ALA A 75 1.51 -26.56 -29.08
C ALA A 75 1.20 -27.11 -30.48
N VAL A 76 2.02 -26.71 -31.47
CA VAL A 76 1.90 -27.15 -32.87
C VAL A 76 3.13 -27.92 -33.38
N ASP A 77 4.11 -28.16 -32.51
CA ASP A 77 5.33 -28.95 -32.77
C ASP A 77 6.04 -28.61 -34.10
N ASP A 78 6.27 -29.61 -34.96
CA ASP A 78 6.99 -29.48 -36.23
C ASP A 78 6.24 -28.60 -37.26
N LEU A 79 5.00 -28.19 -36.99
CA LEU A 79 4.31 -27.17 -37.80
C LEU A 79 5.03 -25.82 -37.77
N HIS A 80 5.76 -25.51 -36.68
CA HIS A 80 6.63 -24.32 -36.59
C HIS A 80 7.67 -24.25 -37.71
N LEU A 81 8.03 -25.37 -38.33
CA LEU A 81 9.04 -25.44 -39.40
C LEU A 81 8.45 -25.45 -40.82
N GLN A 82 7.14 -25.22 -40.98
CA GLN A 82 6.47 -25.20 -42.27
C GLN A 82 6.38 -23.76 -42.84
N GLU A 83 6.89 -23.55 -44.05
CA GLU A 83 6.97 -22.21 -44.66
C GLU A 83 5.60 -21.54 -44.81
N ALA A 84 4.60 -22.25 -45.34
CA ALA A 84 3.25 -21.73 -45.50
C ALA A 84 2.59 -21.33 -44.16
N PHE A 85 2.93 -22.03 -43.07
CA PHE A 85 2.45 -21.70 -41.74
C PHE A 85 3.08 -20.42 -41.22
N LEU A 86 4.40 -20.28 -41.38
CA LEU A 86 5.14 -19.07 -40.99
C LEU A 86 4.72 -17.85 -41.82
N ASP A 87 4.44 -18.02 -43.11
CA ASP A 87 3.90 -16.96 -43.97
C ASP A 87 2.51 -16.49 -43.48
N ALA A 88 1.66 -17.43 -43.04
CA ALA A 88 0.37 -17.10 -42.44
C ALA A 88 0.54 -16.34 -41.11
N VAL A 89 1.50 -16.73 -40.26
CA VAL A 89 1.84 -16.01 -39.02
C VAL A 89 2.26 -14.58 -39.30
N GLU A 90 3.17 -14.35 -40.25
CA GLU A 90 3.61 -13.00 -40.61
C GLU A 90 2.45 -12.15 -41.17
N ALA A 91 1.54 -12.76 -41.94
CA ALA A 91 0.31 -12.09 -42.39
C ALA A 91 -0.65 -11.77 -41.22
N GLY A 92 -0.76 -12.65 -40.23
CA GLY A 92 -1.53 -12.43 -38.99
C GLY A 92 -0.99 -11.24 -38.20
N ILE A 93 0.33 -11.16 -38.02
CA ILE A 93 1.00 -10.01 -37.37
C ILE A 93 0.70 -8.71 -38.14
N ALA A 94 0.75 -8.74 -39.48
CA ALA A 94 0.42 -7.59 -40.30
C ALA A 94 -1.03 -7.11 -40.09
N ARG A 95 -1.98 -8.05 -39.93
CA ARG A 95 -3.38 -7.75 -39.60
C ARG A 95 -3.52 -7.12 -38.22
N VAL A 96 -2.93 -7.72 -37.18
CA VAL A 96 -2.96 -7.14 -35.81
C VAL A 96 -2.37 -5.73 -35.81
N CYS A 97 -1.24 -5.54 -36.50
CA CYS A 97 -0.61 -4.24 -36.66
C CYS A 97 -1.57 -3.24 -37.32
N ALA A 98 -2.18 -3.58 -38.46
CA ALA A 98 -3.12 -2.69 -39.13
C ALA A 98 -4.34 -2.31 -38.26
N GLU A 99 -4.95 -3.29 -37.58
CA GLU A 99 -6.10 -3.05 -36.69
C GLU A 99 -5.72 -2.22 -35.47
N SER A 100 -4.51 -2.40 -34.93
CA SER A 100 -4.02 -1.62 -33.78
C SER A 100 -3.93 -0.11 -34.05
N ALA A 101 -3.94 0.33 -35.30
CA ALA A 101 -3.92 1.75 -35.65
C ALA A 101 -5.08 2.56 -35.05
N ALA A 102 -6.23 1.90 -34.82
CA ALA A 102 -7.40 2.51 -34.21
C ALA A 102 -7.48 2.28 -32.68
N LEU A 103 -6.55 1.52 -32.10
CA LEU A 103 -6.58 1.11 -30.69
C LEU A 103 -5.53 1.90 -29.88
N ALA A 104 -5.86 2.23 -28.65
CA ALA A 104 -4.97 2.85 -27.67
C ALA A 104 -3.92 1.88 -27.06
N PRO A 105 -4.24 0.63 -26.65
CA PRO A 105 -3.29 -0.20 -25.95
C PRO A 105 -2.06 -0.57 -26.78
N VAL A 106 -0.92 -0.69 -26.10
CA VAL A 106 0.24 -1.42 -26.60
C VAL A 106 0.00 -2.91 -26.44
N LEU A 107 0.12 -3.66 -27.53
CA LEU A 107 -0.09 -5.10 -27.58
C LEU A 107 1.26 -5.82 -27.57
N VAL A 108 1.40 -6.79 -26.67
CA VAL A 108 2.56 -7.69 -26.61
C VAL A 108 2.10 -9.08 -27.01
N ILE A 109 2.31 -9.44 -28.29
CA ILE A 109 1.82 -10.70 -28.90
C ILE A 109 2.98 -11.68 -29.13
N GLY A 110 2.71 -12.98 -29.05
CA GLY A 110 3.68 -14.04 -29.29
C GLY A 110 3.60 -14.61 -30.72
N ALA A 111 4.75 -14.78 -31.37
CA ALA A 111 4.83 -15.40 -32.70
C ALA A 111 6.20 -16.04 -33.00
N PRO A 112 6.27 -17.11 -33.82
CA PRO A 112 7.51 -17.64 -34.35
C PRO A 112 8.01 -16.77 -35.52
N LEU A 113 9.26 -16.28 -35.48
CA LEU A 113 9.80 -15.38 -36.50
C LEU A 113 11.13 -15.84 -37.09
N ARG A 114 11.26 -15.67 -38.41
CA ARG A 114 12.44 -16.06 -39.19
C ARG A 114 13.48 -14.94 -39.20
N ARG A 115 14.75 -15.28 -38.92
CA ARG A 115 15.89 -14.37 -39.11
C ARG A 115 17.16 -15.12 -39.41
N ASN A 116 17.86 -14.75 -40.50
CA ASN A 116 19.13 -15.34 -40.93
C ASN A 116 19.10 -16.88 -41.02
N GLY A 117 18.02 -17.44 -41.57
CA GLY A 117 17.86 -18.89 -41.72
C GLY A 117 17.61 -19.65 -40.41
N ARG A 118 17.16 -18.95 -39.36
CA ARG A 118 16.81 -19.52 -38.05
C ARG A 118 15.42 -19.06 -37.65
N LEU A 119 14.77 -19.82 -36.77
CA LEU A 119 13.47 -19.49 -36.20
C LEU A 119 13.61 -19.14 -34.72
N TYR A 120 12.94 -18.08 -34.29
CA TYR A 120 12.93 -17.60 -32.92
C TYR A 120 11.51 -17.61 -32.39
N ASN A 121 11.34 -17.98 -31.12
CA ASN A 121 10.13 -17.72 -30.37
C ASN A 121 10.19 -16.27 -29.89
N CYS A 122 9.27 -15.42 -30.33
CA CYS A 122 9.36 -13.98 -30.15
C CYS A 122 8.09 -13.39 -29.53
N ALA A 123 8.29 -12.33 -28.74
CA ALA A 123 7.27 -11.35 -28.45
C ALA A 123 7.41 -10.18 -29.43
N VAL A 124 6.30 -9.77 -30.05
CA VAL A 124 6.20 -8.65 -30.98
C VAL A 124 5.40 -7.57 -30.27
N ILE A 125 5.98 -6.37 -30.17
CA ILE A 125 5.37 -5.23 -29.50
C ILE A 125 4.76 -4.34 -30.57
N VAL A 126 3.44 -4.15 -30.50
CA VAL A 126 2.64 -3.42 -31.49
C VAL A 126 1.92 -2.28 -30.81
N SER A 127 1.94 -1.08 -31.40
CA SER A 127 1.17 0.06 -30.91
C SER A 127 0.79 0.94 -32.10
N ARG A 128 -0.49 1.32 -32.19
CA ARG A 128 -1.00 2.34 -33.13
C ARG A 128 -0.54 2.16 -34.58
N GLY A 129 -0.57 0.93 -35.10
CA GLY A 129 -0.20 0.67 -36.49
C GLY A 129 1.31 0.45 -36.73
N GLU A 130 2.10 0.44 -35.66
CA GLU A 130 3.56 0.29 -35.71
C GLU A 130 4.02 -0.93 -34.90
N ILE A 131 5.06 -1.60 -35.39
CA ILE A 131 5.78 -2.63 -34.65
C ILE A 131 6.97 -1.93 -33.97
N LEU A 132 6.93 -1.79 -32.65
CA LEU A 132 7.94 -1.07 -31.89
C LEU A 132 9.25 -1.88 -31.77
N GLY A 133 9.14 -3.20 -31.68
CA GLY A 133 10.29 -4.09 -31.57
C GLY A 133 9.89 -5.55 -31.36
N VAL A 134 10.90 -6.42 -31.41
CA VAL A 134 10.76 -7.87 -31.32
C VAL A 134 11.77 -8.42 -30.31
N VAL A 135 11.28 -9.11 -29.29
CA VAL A 135 12.09 -9.70 -28.22
C VAL A 135 12.09 -11.23 -28.38
N PRO A 136 13.23 -11.87 -28.69
CA PRO A 136 13.33 -13.33 -28.75
C PRO A 136 13.45 -13.94 -27.34
N LYS A 137 12.87 -15.13 -27.14
CA LYS A 137 12.99 -15.92 -25.90
C LYS A 137 14.46 -16.26 -25.63
N SER A 138 14.91 -16.03 -24.40
CA SER A 138 16.32 -16.26 -24.05
C SER A 138 16.58 -17.73 -23.76
N PHE A 139 15.81 -18.31 -22.84
CA PHE A 139 16.01 -19.67 -22.37
C PHE A 139 14.95 -20.60 -22.96
N LEU A 140 15.38 -21.52 -23.83
CA LEU A 140 14.50 -22.51 -24.45
C LEU A 140 14.53 -23.81 -23.63
N PRO A 141 13.45 -24.19 -22.94
CA PRO A 141 13.39 -25.45 -22.22
C PRO A 141 13.46 -26.61 -23.23
N ASN A 142 14.28 -27.60 -22.91
CA ASN A 142 14.46 -28.81 -23.73
C ASN A 142 14.64 -30.03 -22.82
N TYR A 143 13.72 -30.17 -21.87
CA TYR A 143 13.68 -31.19 -20.85
C TYR A 143 12.22 -31.54 -20.53
N ARG A 144 11.99 -32.78 -20.08
CA ARG A 144 10.66 -33.32 -19.78
C ARG A 144 9.68 -33.14 -20.96
N GLU A 145 8.61 -32.38 -20.80
CA GLU A 145 7.59 -32.12 -21.82
C GLU A 145 8.02 -31.12 -22.91
N TYR A 146 9.12 -30.39 -22.70
CA TYR A 146 9.53 -29.30 -23.58
C TYR A 146 10.60 -29.74 -24.58
N TYR A 147 10.40 -29.38 -25.86
CA TYR A 147 11.29 -29.70 -26.99
C TYR A 147 11.70 -28.47 -27.80
N GLU A 148 11.64 -27.26 -27.23
CA GLU A 148 11.71 -26.00 -27.99
C GLU A 148 12.98 -25.83 -28.82
N LYS A 149 14.12 -26.36 -28.36
CA LYS A 149 15.39 -26.29 -29.10
C LYS A 149 15.39 -27.09 -30.41
N ARG A 150 14.37 -27.93 -30.64
CA ARG A 150 14.15 -28.61 -31.92
C ARG A 150 13.78 -27.62 -33.02
N TRP A 151 13.01 -26.58 -32.69
CA TRP A 151 12.44 -25.64 -33.67
C TRP A 151 13.08 -24.25 -33.56
N PHE A 152 13.35 -23.80 -32.34
CA PHE A 152 13.77 -22.44 -32.04
C PHE A 152 15.24 -22.35 -31.65
N VAL A 153 15.84 -21.18 -31.89
CA VAL A 153 17.16 -20.82 -31.38
C VAL A 153 17.05 -19.78 -30.26
N SER A 154 17.99 -19.83 -29.31
CA SER A 154 18.03 -18.93 -28.15
C SER A 154 18.32 -17.48 -28.55
N GLY A 155 17.64 -16.54 -27.89
CA GLY A 155 17.87 -15.10 -27.97
C GLY A 155 19.05 -14.57 -27.15
N VAL A 156 19.69 -15.40 -26.31
CA VAL A 156 20.76 -14.96 -25.40
C VAL A 156 21.90 -14.28 -26.16
N GLY A 157 22.25 -13.06 -25.72
CA GLY A 157 23.35 -12.27 -26.28
C GLY A 157 23.04 -11.58 -27.61
N LEU A 158 21.78 -11.62 -28.06
CA LEU A 158 21.35 -10.85 -29.23
C LEU A 158 21.00 -9.42 -28.81
N GLU A 159 21.94 -8.52 -29.05
CA GLU A 159 21.86 -7.10 -28.69
C GLU A 159 22.11 -6.22 -29.92
N GLY A 160 21.48 -5.04 -29.98
CA GLY A 160 21.74 -4.06 -31.05
C GLY A 160 21.30 -4.48 -32.47
N LEU A 161 20.46 -5.50 -32.61
CA LEU A 161 20.06 -6.05 -33.92
C LEU A 161 18.70 -5.51 -34.41
N SER A 162 18.37 -5.85 -35.65
CA SER A 162 17.05 -5.66 -36.26
C SER A 162 16.54 -6.93 -36.96
N ILE A 163 15.24 -6.97 -37.27
CA ILE A 163 14.54 -8.05 -37.98
C ILE A 163 13.50 -7.46 -38.94
N GLU A 164 13.27 -8.11 -40.07
CA GLU A 164 12.16 -7.82 -41.00
C GLU A 164 10.92 -8.60 -40.56
N VAL A 165 9.81 -7.91 -40.28
CA VAL A 165 8.51 -8.51 -39.93
C VAL A 165 7.41 -7.69 -40.57
N ALA A 166 6.46 -8.36 -41.23
CA ALA A 166 5.32 -7.70 -41.90
C ALA A 166 5.75 -6.56 -42.85
N GLY A 167 6.89 -6.73 -43.53
CA GLY A 167 7.47 -5.74 -44.45
C GLY A 167 8.13 -4.53 -43.78
N ARG A 168 8.45 -4.60 -42.48
CA ARG A 168 9.08 -3.52 -41.71
C ARG A 168 10.36 -4.03 -41.03
N ASN A 169 11.43 -3.23 -41.10
CA ASN A 169 12.66 -3.47 -40.34
C ASN A 169 12.58 -2.83 -38.96
N VAL A 170 12.59 -3.64 -37.90
CA VAL A 170 12.34 -3.19 -36.52
C VAL A 170 13.44 -3.67 -35.55
N PRO A 171 13.62 -3.00 -34.39
CA PRO A 171 14.56 -3.46 -33.37
C PRO A 171 14.31 -4.90 -32.94
N PHE A 172 15.39 -5.68 -32.83
CA PHE A 172 15.36 -7.09 -32.43
C PHE A 172 16.43 -7.36 -31.38
N GLY A 173 16.06 -7.98 -30.26
CA GLY A 173 17.02 -8.38 -29.23
C GLY A 173 16.42 -8.51 -27.83
N THR A 174 17.21 -9.06 -26.91
CA THR A 174 16.86 -9.19 -25.49
C THR A 174 17.23 -7.93 -24.68
N ASP A 175 17.72 -6.90 -25.35
CA ASP A 175 18.21 -5.64 -24.81
C ASP A 175 17.21 -4.49 -25.05
N LEU A 176 15.91 -4.76 -25.08
CA LEU A 176 14.88 -3.75 -25.40
C LEU A 176 14.08 -3.32 -24.15
N LEU A 177 13.90 -2.02 -24.02
CA LEU A 177 12.90 -1.38 -23.16
C LEU A 177 11.98 -0.52 -24.00
N PHE A 178 10.72 -0.45 -23.60
CA PHE A 178 9.71 0.38 -24.26
C PHE A 178 9.26 1.46 -23.29
N GLU A 179 9.39 2.73 -23.67
CA GLU A 179 9.08 3.92 -22.85
C GLU A 179 8.09 4.80 -23.60
N ALA A 180 6.94 5.08 -22.97
CA ALA A 180 6.02 6.09 -23.49
C ALA A 180 6.61 7.49 -23.31
N GLU A 181 6.51 8.32 -24.35
CA GLU A 181 7.03 9.70 -24.31
C GLU A 181 6.12 10.67 -23.56
N ASP A 182 4.83 10.33 -23.47
CA ASP A 182 3.72 11.19 -23.04
C ASP A 182 2.90 10.62 -21.88
N LEU A 183 3.29 9.46 -21.33
CA LEU A 183 2.78 8.92 -20.07
C LEU A 183 3.95 8.61 -19.14
N ALA A 184 4.10 9.44 -18.10
CA ALA A 184 5.23 9.35 -17.18
C ALA A 184 5.30 7.98 -16.50
N ASP A 185 6.51 7.46 -16.34
CA ASP A 185 6.80 6.17 -15.70
C ASP A 185 6.16 4.94 -16.41
N PHE A 186 5.55 5.10 -17.59
CA PHE A 186 5.12 3.96 -18.42
C PHE A 186 6.32 3.38 -19.18
N ILE A 187 7.06 2.51 -18.49
CA ILE A 187 8.26 1.84 -19.00
C ILE A 187 8.14 0.34 -18.75
N PHE A 188 8.19 -0.46 -19.81
CA PHE A 188 8.05 -1.90 -19.69
C PHE A 188 9.17 -2.69 -20.40
N HIS A 189 9.40 -3.89 -19.87
CA HIS A 189 10.31 -4.91 -20.41
C HIS A 189 9.51 -6.18 -20.68
N VAL A 190 9.92 -6.95 -21.68
CA VAL A 190 9.25 -8.20 -22.08
C VAL A 190 10.22 -9.38 -21.97
N GLU A 191 9.76 -10.48 -21.40
CA GLU A 191 10.43 -11.78 -21.42
C GLU A 191 9.40 -12.89 -21.72
N ILE A 192 9.85 -14.12 -21.99
CA ILE A 192 8.97 -15.19 -22.46
C ILE A 192 9.14 -16.46 -21.64
N CYS A 193 8.04 -16.90 -21.01
CA CYS A 193 7.91 -18.13 -20.24
C CYS A 193 9.17 -18.44 -19.43
N GLU A 194 9.85 -19.56 -19.73
CA GLU A 194 11.05 -20.10 -19.07
C GLU A 194 12.11 -19.05 -18.70
N ASP A 195 12.15 -17.91 -19.39
CA ASP A 195 12.99 -16.77 -19.03
C ASP A 195 12.91 -16.39 -17.55
N TYR A 196 11.73 -16.42 -16.91
CA TYR A 196 11.64 -16.10 -15.48
C TYR A 196 12.02 -17.25 -14.53
N TRP A 197 12.06 -18.49 -15.02
CA TRP A 197 12.49 -19.66 -14.25
C TRP A 197 14.00 -19.76 -14.19
N ALA A 198 14.70 -19.08 -15.12
CA ALA A 198 16.14 -18.98 -15.08
C ALA A 198 16.60 -18.37 -13.73
N PRO A 199 17.71 -18.84 -13.14
CA PRO A 199 18.24 -18.26 -11.89
C PRO A 199 18.54 -16.76 -11.98
N GLN A 200 18.75 -16.25 -13.19
CA GLN A 200 18.93 -14.83 -13.49
C GLN A 200 18.00 -14.43 -14.65
N PRO A 201 16.73 -14.09 -14.37
CA PRO A 201 15.78 -13.73 -15.41
C PRO A 201 16.19 -12.46 -16.18
N PRO A 202 15.93 -12.38 -17.49
CA PRO A 202 16.08 -11.16 -18.29
C PRO A 202 15.39 -9.94 -17.66
N SER A 203 14.19 -10.12 -17.08
CA SER A 203 13.44 -9.08 -16.39
C SER A 203 14.19 -8.43 -15.23
N THR A 204 15.15 -9.13 -14.61
CA THR A 204 16.03 -8.53 -13.59
C THR A 204 16.88 -7.42 -14.20
N HIS A 205 17.46 -7.65 -15.38
CA HIS A 205 18.24 -6.65 -16.11
C HIS A 205 17.34 -5.53 -16.64
N GLY A 206 16.16 -5.88 -17.17
CA GLY A 206 15.16 -4.90 -17.60
C GLY A 206 14.74 -3.94 -16.48
N ALA A 207 14.46 -4.48 -15.28
CA ALA A 207 14.13 -3.68 -14.11
C ALA A 207 15.26 -2.75 -13.69
N LEU A 208 16.49 -3.28 -13.58
CA LEU A 208 17.67 -2.49 -13.24
C LEU A 208 17.99 -1.41 -14.30
N ALA A 209 17.64 -1.65 -15.57
CA ALA A 209 17.77 -0.68 -16.66
C ALA A 209 16.64 0.37 -16.70
N GLY A 210 15.59 0.19 -15.90
CA GLY A 210 14.53 1.19 -15.70
C GLY A 210 13.10 0.73 -15.95
N ALA A 211 12.84 -0.51 -16.40
CA ALA A 211 11.46 -1.00 -16.53
C ALA A 211 10.75 -1.00 -15.18
N LEU A 212 9.52 -0.49 -15.15
CA LEU A 212 8.63 -0.55 -13.98
C LEU A 212 7.58 -1.65 -14.15
N ILE A 213 7.26 -2.04 -15.39
CA ILE A 213 6.36 -3.16 -15.70
C ILE A 213 7.16 -4.27 -16.39
N LEU A 214 7.03 -5.50 -15.92
CA LEU A 214 7.66 -6.68 -16.49
C LEU A 214 6.56 -7.56 -17.10
N CYS A 215 6.66 -7.85 -18.39
CA CYS A 215 5.69 -8.65 -19.12
C CYS A 215 6.23 -10.05 -19.35
N ASN A 216 5.39 -11.06 -19.12
CA ASN A 216 5.71 -12.45 -19.43
C ASN A 216 4.59 -13.11 -20.23
N LEU A 217 4.94 -13.45 -21.47
CA LEU A 217 4.11 -14.29 -22.31
C LEU A 217 4.46 -15.74 -22.00
N SER A 218 3.47 -16.54 -21.64
CA SER A 218 3.68 -17.94 -21.28
C SER A 218 2.76 -18.86 -22.05
N ALA A 219 3.27 -20.02 -22.47
CA ALA A 219 2.41 -21.12 -22.85
C ALA A 219 2.06 -21.91 -21.60
N SER A 220 3.10 -22.33 -20.86
CA SER A 220 3.04 -23.04 -19.58
C SER A 220 1.85 -24.03 -19.50
N ASN A 221 2.06 -25.26 -19.96
CA ASN A 221 1.14 -26.36 -19.68
C ASN A 221 0.88 -26.49 -18.18
N ILE A 222 -0.31 -26.88 -17.79
CA ILE A 222 -0.68 -27.06 -16.39
C ILE A 222 -0.39 -28.49 -15.90
N THR A 223 0.13 -28.58 -14.68
CA THR A 223 0.28 -29.81 -13.89
C THR A 223 -0.10 -29.51 -12.44
N ILE A 224 -0.29 -30.56 -11.62
CA ILE A 224 -0.61 -30.39 -10.19
C ILE A 224 0.51 -29.57 -9.52
N GLY A 225 0.13 -28.48 -8.85
CA GLY A 225 1.05 -27.58 -8.12
C GLY A 225 1.71 -26.47 -8.95
N LYS A 226 1.64 -26.53 -10.29
CA LYS A 226 2.34 -25.55 -11.15
C LYS A 226 1.76 -24.13 -11.08
N ALA A 227 0.46 -24.01 -10.80
CA ALA A 227 -0.15 -22.70 -10.52
C ALA A 227 0.44 -22.03 -9.28
N ASP A 228 0.73 -22.79 -8.21
CA ASP A 228 1.35 -22.25 -6.99
C ASP A 228 2.80 -21.82 -7.24
N GLU A 229 3.53 -22.59 -8.07
CA GLU A 229 4.88 -22.24 -8.50
C GLU A 229 4.90 -20.93 -9.32
N ARG A 230 3.97 -20.76 -10.28
CA ARG A 230 3.82 -19.51 -11.04
C ARG A 230 3.50 -18.34 -10.11
N LYS A 231 2.58 -18.51 -9.17
CA LYS A 231 2.22 -17.48 -8.18
C LYS A 231 3.45 -17.06 -7.35
N LEU A 232 4.21 -18.03 -6.84
CA LEU A 232 5.42 -17.79 -6.06
C LEU A 232 6.47 -17.01 -6.86
N LEU A 233 6.75 -17.43 -8.10
CA LEU A 233 7.78 -16.82 -8.93
C LEU A 233 7.38 -15.42 -9.40
N CYS A 234 6.14 -15.21 -9.83
CA CYS A 234 5.63 -13.89 -10.21
C CYS A 234 5.67 -12.90 -9.02
N ALA A 235 5.17 -13.31 -7.86
CA ALA A 235 5.19 -12.46 -6.66
C ALA A 235 6.62 -12.14 -6.21
N SER A 236 7.52 -13.14 -6.21
CA SER A 236 8.93 -12.97 -5.88
C SER A 236 9.62 -12.00 -6.84
N GLN A 237 9.39 -12.16 -8.14
CA GLN A 237 10.05 -11.34 -9.15
C GLN A 237 9.54 -9.89 -9.13
N ALA A 238 8.22 -9.68 -8.98
CA ALA A 238 7.62 -8.35 -8.79
C ALA A 238 8.21 -7.63 -7.55
N SER A 239 8.36 -8.36 -6.44
CA SER A 239 8.92 -7.83 -5.19
C SER A 239 10.41 -7.49 -5.32
N ARG A 240 11.23 -8.44 -5.80
CA ARG A 240 12.70 -8.26 -5.93
C ARG A 240 13.08 -7.17 -6.93
N CYS A 241 12.32 -7.04 -8.00
CA CYS A 241 12.57 -6.05 -9.04
C CYS A 241 11.94 -4.68 -8.76
N CYS A 242 11.23 -4.53 -7.63
CA CYS A 242 10.45 -3.34 -7.31
C CYS A 242 9.61 -2.90 -8.52
N ALA A 243 8.82 -3.83 -9.06
CA ALA A 243 8.13 -3.71 -10.34
C ALA A 243 6.71 -4.29 -10.28
N ALA A 244 5.94 -4.01 -11.32
CA ALA A 244 4.77 -4.82 -11.68
C ALA A 244 5.20 -6.02 -12.54
N TYR A 245 4.46 -7.11 -12.44
CA TYR A 245 4.65 -8.32 -13.23
C TYR A 245 3.32 -8.77 -13.83
N VAL A 246 3.22 -8.72 -15.16
CA VAL A 246 2.03 -9.07 -15.93
C VAL A 246 2.29 -10.41 -16.62
N TYR A 247 1.56 -11.43 -16.20
CA TYR A 247 1.72 -12.81 -16.64
C TYR A 247 0.48 -13.28 -17.39
N ALA A 248 0.65 -13.83 -18.60
CA ALA A 248 -0.42 -14.41 -19.41
C ALA A 248 -0.03 -15.81 -19.89
N ALA A 249 -0.73 -16.85 -19.44
CA ALA A 249 -0.53 -18.22 -19.88
C ALA A 249 -1.53 -18.64 -20.98
N SER A 250 -1.15 -19.64 -21.78
CA SER A 250 -2.07 -20.22 -22.77
C SER A 250 -3.19 -21.02 -22.10
N GLY A 251 -4.35 -21.03 -22.75
CA GLY A 251 -5.59 -21.60 -22.24
C GLY A 251 -6.26 -22.54 -23.23
N PRO A 252 -7.61 -22.54 -23.30
CA PRO A 252 -8.36 -23.42 -24.20
C PRO A 252 -7.93 -23.30 -25.66
N GLY A 253 -7.87 -24.44 -26.36
CA GLY A 253 -7.64 -24.49 -27.80
C GLY A 253 -6.20 -24.79 -28.21
N GLU A 254 -5.25 -24.68 -27.29
CA GLU A 254 -3.93 -25.32 -27.46
C GLU A 254 -4.07 -26.85 -27.55
N SER A 255 -3.15 -27.49 -28.28
CA SER A 255 -3.19 -28.93 -28.49
C SER A 255 -3.11 -29.70 -27.17
N THR A 256 -3.98 -30.69 -27.02
CA THR A 256 -4.01 -31.59 -25.87
C THR A 256 -3.49 -32.99 -26.21
N THR A 257 -2.64 -33.11 -27.24
CA THR A 257 -2.03 -34.40 -27.61
C THR A 257 -1.36 -35.04 -26.39
N ASP A 258 -0.58 -34.27 -25.63
CA ASP A 258 0.13 -34.74 -24.43
C ASP A 258 0.01 -33.80 -23.22
N LEU A 259 -0.61 -32.61 -23.37
CA LEU A 259 -0.61 -31.54 -22.37
C LEU A 259 -2.02 -30.98 -22.11
N ALA A 260 -2.14 -30.19 -21.05
CA ALA A 260 -3.35 -29.42 -20.73
C ALA A 260 -2.96 -27.98 -20.39
N TRP A 261 -3.94 -27.09 -20.47
CA TRP A 261 -3.75 -25.63 -20.42
C TRP A 261 -4.84 -25.02 -19.55
N ASP A 262 -4.47 -24.10 -18.66
CA ASP A 262 -5.42 -23.54 -17.69
C ASP A 262 -5.70 -22.05 -17.87
N GLY A 263 -5.07 -21.37 -18.84
CA GLY A 263 -5.36 -19.97 -19.15
C GLY A 263 -5.09 -19.02 -17.99
N GLN A 264 -4.16 -19.36 -17.10
CA GLN A 264 -3.89 -18.54 -15.93
C GLN A 264 -3.23 -17.21 -16.34
N SER A 265 -3.90 -16.12 -16.01
CA SER A 265 -3.39 -14.75 -16.13
C SER A 265 -3.35 -14.11 -14.74
N ALA A 266 -2.33 -13.29 -14.48
CA ALA A 266 -2.19 -12.61 -13.20
C ALA A 266 -1.34 -11.34 -13.31
N ILE A 267 -1.67 -10.34 -12.48
CA ILE A 267 -0.95 -9.08 -12.37
C ILE A 267 -0.50 -8.91 -10.92
N TYR A 268 0.80 -8.74 -10.72
CA TYR A 268 1.41 -8.47 -9.41
C TYR A 268 2.06 -7.10 -9.39
N GLU A 269 2.12 -6.47 -8.21
CA GLU A 269 2.85 -5.24 -7.95
C GLU A 269 3.58 -5.36 -6.61
N LEU A 270 4.91 -5.25 -6.61
CA LEU A 270 5.72 -5.40 -5.37
C LEU A 270 5.48 -6.72 -4.62
N GLY A 271 5.04 -7.76 -5.33
CA GLY A 271 4.67 -9.07 -4.79
C GLY A 271 3.22 -9.19 -4.29
N GLU A 272 2.44 -8.12 -4.31
CA GLU A 272 1.00 -8.15 -4.04
C GLU A 272 0.24 -8.52 -5.33
N LEU A 273 -0.68 -9.48 -5.25
CA LEU A 273 -1.58 -9.82 -6.33
C LEU A 273 -2.62 -8.70 -6.50
N LEU A 274 -2.72 -8.11 -7.69
CA LEU A 274 -3.71 -7.10 -8.02
C LEU A 274 -4.95 -7.70 -8.68
N ALA A 275 -4.76 -8.64 -9.61
CA ALA A 275 -5.81 -9.33 -10.33
C ALA A 275 -5.31 -10.72 -10.78
N GLU A 276 -6.21 -11.70 -10.80
CA GLU A 276 -6.00 -13.02 -11.40
C GLU A 276 -7.24 -13.43 -12.21
N SER A 277 -7.04 -14.15 -13.31
CA SER A 277 -8.12 -14.71 -14.12
C SER A 277 -8.71 -15.97 -13.50
N ASN A 278 -9.86 -16.39 -14.03
CA ASN A 278 -10.37 -17.73 -13.76
C ASN A 278 -9.48 -18.77 -14.48
N ARG A 279 -9.20 -19.88 -13.79
CA ARG A 279 -8.43 -20.99 -14.37
C ARG A 279 -9.39 -22.00 -14.99
N PHE A 280 -8.97 -22.59 -16.12
CA PHE A 280 -9.76 -23.54 -16.91
C PHE A 280 -11.09 -22.98 -17.41
N ASP A 281 -11.20 -21.66 -17.53
CA ASP A 281 -12.33 -21.06 -18.22
C ASP A 281 -12.25 -21.35 -19.71
N MET A 282 -13.39 -21.53 -20.36
CA MET A 282 -13.50 -21.81 -21.79
C MET A 282 -13.64 -20.53 -22.62
N GLU A 283 -14.16 -19.48 -21.99
CA GLU A 283 -14.36 -18.18 -22.62
C GLU A 283 -13.08 -17.33 -22.55
N PRO A 284 -12.82 -16.50 -23.57
CA PRO A 284 -11.68 -15.60 -23.55
C PRO A 284 -11.85 -14.52 -22.46
N GLU A 285 -10.78 -14.20 -21.74
CA GLU A 285 -10.80 -13.27 -20.61
C GLU A 285 -9.65 -12.25 -20.65
N LEU A 286 -9.92 -11.01 -20.20
CA LEU A 286 -8.91 -10.02 -19.84
C LEU A 286 -8.88 -9.81 -18.32
N CYS A 287 -7.77 -10.21 -17.71
CA CYS A 287 -7.43 -9.90 -16.32
C CYS A 287 -6.80 -8.50 -16.28
N VAL A 288 -7.51 -7.51 -15.73
CA VAL A 288 -7.14 -6.08 -15.80
C VAL A 288 -6.85 -5.52 -14.41
N ALA A 289 -5.80 -4.71 -14.29
CA ALA A 289 -5.50 -3.95 -13.08
C ALA A 289 -4.77 -2.63 -13.36
N ASP A 290 -5.06 -1.63 -12.53
CA ASP A 290 -4.36 -0.34 -12.52
C ASP A 290 -3.07 -0.44 -11.67
N VAL A 291 -1.92 -0.42 -12.35
CA VAL A 291 -0.58 -0.50 -11.75
C VAL A 291 -0.08 0.89 -11.36
N ASP A 292 0.36 1.07 -10.11
CA ASP A 292 0.88 2.34 -9.61
C ASP A 292 2.37 2.49 -9.97
N VAL A 293 2.67 2.85 -11.22
CA VAL A 293 4.05 2.98 -11.72
C VAL A 293 4.83 4.07 -10.98
N GLN A 294 4.15 5.12 -10.53
CA GLN A 294 4.76 6.16 -9.70
C GLN A 294 5.23 5.58 -8.36
N ARG A 295 4.41 4.76 -7.68
CA ARG A 295 4.79 4.07 -6.44
C ARG A 295 6.02 3.19 -6.65
N LEU A 296 6.09 2.44 -7.76
CA LEU A 296 7.23 1.57 -8.07
C LEU A 296 8.55 2.35 -8.16
N ARG A 297 8.54 3.49 -8.88
CA ARG A 297 9.69 4.40 -8.94
C ARG A 297 10.07 4.95 -7.56
N LEU A 298 9.07 5.36 -6.77
CA LEU A 298 9.28 5.91 -5.43
C LEU A 298 9.83 4.87 -4.42
N GLU A 299 9.46 3.60 -4.56
CA GLU A 299 10.05 2.50 -3.77
C GLU A 299 11.52 2.28 -4.11
N ARG A 300 11.89 2.30 -5.40
CA ARG A 300 13.30 2.19 -5.82
C ARG A 300 14.18 3.29 -5.23
N MET A 301 13.66 4.52 -5.13
CA MET A 301 14.37 5.64 -4.49
C MET A 301 14.66 5.39 -3.00
N ARG A 302 13.88 4.54 -2.33
CA ARG A 302 14.02 4.20 -0.90
C ARG A 302 14.80 2.93 -0.65
N MET A 303 15.14 2.19 -1.70
CA MET A 303 15.88 0.93 -1.65
C MET A 303 17.24 1.12 -2.32
N PRO A 304 18.22 1.78 -1.66
CA PRO A 304 19.52 2.06 -2.28
C PRO A 304 20.25 0.81 -2.75
N THR A 305 20.02 -0.34 -2.11
CA THR A 305 20.58 -1.63 -2.52
C THR A 305 20.07 -2.10 -3.89
N PHE A 306 18.92 -1.62 -4.37
CA PHE A 306 18.48 -1.81 -5.76
C PHE A 306 19.46 -1.13 -6.73
N ASN A 307 19.88 0.10 -6.41
CA ASN A 307 20.84 0.86 -7.22
C ASN A 307 22.25 0.26 -7.11
N ASP A 308 22.66 -0.19 -5.92
CA ASP A 308 23.93 -0.91 -5.75
C ASP A 308 23.97 -2.18 -6.61
N ASN A 309 22.83 -2.88 -6.73
CA ASN A 309 22.71 -4.04 -7.60
C ASN A 309 22.79 -3.67 -9.09
N ALA A 310 22.25 -2.51 -9.50
CA ALA A 310 22.42 -2.01 -10.87
C ALA A 310 23.90 -1.73 -11.18
N VAL A 311 24.65 -1.16 -10.23
CA VAL A 311 26.11 -0.97 -10.34
C VAL A 311 26.83 -2.32 -10.43
N ALA A 312 26.50 -3.27 -9.55
CA ALA A 312 27.10 -4.60 -9.53
C ALA A 312 26.81 -5.41 -10.80
N ALA A 313 25.65 -5.21 -11.42
CA ALA A 313 25.26 -5.79 -12.71
C ALA A 313 25.88 -5.06 -13.93
N GLY A 314 26.78 -4.10 -13.69
CA GLY A 314 27.52 -3.41 -14.75
C GLY A 314 26.68 -2.36 -15.48
N HIS A 315 25.81 -1.64 -14.77
CA HIS A 315 24.96 -0.57 -15.31
C HIS A 315 24.13 -1.02 -16.52
N PRO A 316 23.13 -1.92 -16.34
CA PRO A 316 22.26 -2.39 -17.42
C PRO A 316 21.66 -1.27 -18.28
N GLU A 317 21.39 -0.10 -17.69
CA GLU A 317 20.88 1.10 -18.37
C GLU A 317 21.79 1.63 -19.50
N LYS A 318 23.07 1.22 -19.54
CA LYS A 318 24.01 1.61 -20.61
C LYS A 318 24.00 0.68 -21.83
N ARG A 319 23.46 -0.53 -21.68
CA ARG A 319 23.45 -1.56 -22.74
C ARG A 319 22.07 -1.75 -23.34
N VAL A 320 21.04 -1.62 -22.51
CA VAL A 320 19.66 -1.81 -22.93
C VAL A 320 19.21 -0.61 -23.79
N ARG A 321 18.74 -0.91 -25.00
CA ARG A 321 18.17 0.07 -25.94
C ARG A 321 16.77 0.45 -25.50
N ARG A 322 16.52 1.76 -25.43
CA ARG A 322 15.22 2.32 -25.09
C ARG A 322 14.48 2.75 -26.36
N ILE A 323 13.39 2.05 -26.64
CA ILE A 323 12.48 2.31 -27.76
C ILE A 323 11.37 3.22 -27.24
N ARG A 324 11.29 4.41 -27.81
CA ARG A 324 10.28 5.41 -27.43
C ARG A 324 9.09 5.38 -28.36
N PHE A 325 7.90 5.60 -27.81
CA PHE A 325 6.66 5.65 -28.57
C PHE A 325 5.69 6.68 -27.97
N ALA A 326 4.81 7.22 -28.81
CA ALA A 326 3.73 8.10 -28.37
C ALA A 326 2.50 7.25 -28.02
N HIS A 327 2.09 7.27 -26.75
CA HIS A 327 0.99 6.46 -26.23
C HIS A 327 -0.38 7.12 -26.47
N HIS A 328 -0.44 8.45 -26.32
CA HIS A 328 -1.64 9.28 -26.29
C HIS A 328 -2.65 8.80 -25.23
N PRO A 329 -2.31 8.90 -23.92
CA PRO A 329 -3.20 8.47 -22.84
C PRO A 329 -4.50 9.29 -22.83
N SER A 330 -5.63 8.62 -22.60
CA SER A 330 -6.89 9.32 -22.31
C SER A 330 -6.82 9.98 -20.93
N MET A 331 -7.25 11.24 -20.83
CA MET A 331 -7.38 11.96 -19.55
C MET A 331 -8.83 11.97 -19.04
N GLU A 332 -9.62 11.00 -19.48
CA GLU A 332 -11.01 10.80 -19.04
C GLU A 332 -11.08 9.84 -17.84
N ASP A 333 -12.20 9.89 -17.12
CA ASP A 333 -12.51 8.91 -16.08
C ASP A 333 -12.99 7.60 -16.70
N VAL A 334 -12.08 6.62 -16.78
CA VAL A 334 -12.37 5.25 -17.23
C VAL A 334 -12.60 4.28 -16.05
N GLY A 335 -12.94 4.82 -14.88
CA GLY A 335 -13.04 4.09 -13.63
C GLY A 335 -11.67 3.68 -13.07
N PHE A 336 -11.69 2.91 -11.98
CA PHE A 336 -10.47 2.49 -11.29
C PHE A 336 -10.51 0.98 -10.97
N GLN A 337 -9.62 0.22 -11.58
CA GLN A 337 -9.53 -1.24 -11.54
C GLN A 337 -8.46 -1.68 -10.54
N ARG A 338 -8.68 -1.32 -9.26
CA ARG A 338 -7.80 -1.72 -8.16
C ARG A 338 -8.55 -1.73 -6.83
N LEU A 339 -8.37 -2.81 -6.07
CA LEU A 339 -8.92 -2.90 -4.72
C LEU A 339 -7.98 -2.24 -3.71
N LEU A 340 -8.38 -1.07 -3.20
CA LEU A 340 -7.63 -0.36 -2.17
C LEU A 340 -8.12 -0.73 -0.77
N ARG A 341 -7.17 -0.90 0.15
CA ARG A 341 -7.46 -1.10 1.57
C ARG A 341 -7.78 0.25 2.21
N ARG A 342 -8.91 0.35 2.90
CA ARG A 342 -9.26 1.54 3.69
C ARG A 342 -8.32 1.81 4.85
N PHE A 343 -7.76 0.74 5.42
CA PHE A 343 -6.89 0.80 6.59
C PHE A 343 -5.55 0.16 6.26
N PRO A 344 -4.60 0.89 5.64
CA PRO A 344 -3.35 0.31 5.15
C PRO A 344 -2.46 -0.31 6.23
N TYR A 345 -2.61 0.14 7.48
CA TYR A 345 -1.91 -0.39 8.65
C TYR A 345 -2.56 -1.64 9.26
N VAL A 346 -3.82 -1.94 8.91
CA VAL A 346 -4.57 -3.07 9.48
C VAL A 346 -4.37 -4.30 8.59
N PRO A 347 -3.97 -5.45 9.16
CA PRO A 347 -3.85 -6.68 8.40
C PRO A 347 -5.17 -7.08 7.71
N ASN A 348 -5.09 -7.52 6.45
CA ASN A 348 -6.27 -7.90 5.66
C ASN A 348 -6.17 -9.31 5.04
N ARG A 349 -5.09 -10.03 5.30
CA ARG A 349 -4.88 -11.38 4.74
C ARG A 349 -5.69 -12.37 5.55
N ILE A 350 -6.88 -12.75 5.07
CA ILE A 350 -7.85 -13.58 5.82
C ILE A 350 -7.17 -14.81 6.44
N GLU A 351 -6.35 -15.52 5.66
CA GLU A 351 -5.67 -16.75 6.10
C GLU A 351 -4.53 -16.51 7.09
N GLN A 352 -3.97 -15.29 7.14
CA GLN A 352 -2.84 -14.92 8.01
C GLN A 352 -3.20 -13.87 9.06
N LEU A 353 -4.49 -13.55 9.19
CA LEU A 353 -4.95 -12.41 9.99
C LEU A 353 -4.57 -12.56 11.47
N ASP A 354 -4.74 -13.76 12.01
CA ASP A 354 -4.36 -14.09 13.38
C ASP A 354 -2.85 -13.95 13.59
N GLN A 355 -2.07 -14.44 12.62
CA GLN A 355 -0.62 -14.37 12.64
C GLN A 355 -0.11 -12.92 12.57
N ASP A 356 -0.67 -12.09 11.69
CA ASP A 356 -0.27 -10.69 11.54
C ASP A 356 -0.58 -9.87 12.81
N CYS A 357 -1.72 -10.14 13.45
CA CYS A 357 -2.07 -9.51 14.73
C CYS A 357 -1.19 -10.03 15.89
N TYR A 358 -0.94 -11.33 15.91
CA TYR A 358 -0.04 -11.97 16.86
C TYR A 358 1.37 -11.35 16.77
N GLU A 359 1.89 -11.14 15.56
CA GLU A 359 3.18 -10.50 15.33
C GLU A 359 3.20 -9.07 15.86
N ALA A 360 2.22 -8.25 15.44
CA ALA A 360 2.12 -6.86 15.89
C ALA A 360 2.08 -6.74 17.42
N PHE A 361 1.27 -7.57 18.08
CA PHE A 361 1.14 -7.59 19.53
C PHE A 361 2.43 -8.06 20.21
N ASN A 362 3.06 -9.13 19.72
CA ASN A 362 4.26 -9.69 20.33
C ASN A 362 5.51 -8.83 20.12
N ILE A 363 5.61 -8.07 19.04
CA ILE A 363 6.68 -7.07 18.87
C ILE A 363 6.66 -6.08 20.05
N GLN A 364 5.48 -5.58 20.43
CA GLN A 364 5.33 -4.68 21.57
C GLN A 364 5.69 -5.36 22.90
N VAL A 365 5.19 -6.58 23.13
CA VAL A 365 5.46 -7.37 24.34
C VAL A 365 6.96 -7.64 24.49
N GLN A 366 7.63 -8.11 23.44
CA GLN A 366 9.06 -8.42 23.47
C GLN A 366 9.92 -7.16 23.63
N GLY A 367 9.55 -6.05 22.96
CA GLY A 367 10.22 -4.77 23.11
C GLY A 367 10.18 -4.26 24.56
N LEU A 368 9.00 -4.31 25.19
CA LEU A 368 8.82 -3.94 26.59
C LEU A 368 9.54 -4.91 27.54
N ALA A 369 9.48 -6.22 27.28
CA ALA A 369 10.16 -7.24 28.08
C ALA A 369 11.67 -6.99 28.13
N LYS A 370 12.30 -6.76 26.97
CA LYS A 370 13.73 -6.45 26.89
C LYS A 370 14.08 -5.17 27.66
N ARG A 371 13.25 -4.13 27.55
CA ARG A 371 13.43 -2.89 28.30
C ARG A 371 13.35 -3.14 29.81
N PHE A 372 12.34 -3.89 30.27
CA PHE A 372 12.17 -4.22 31.68
C PHE A 372 13.39 -4.98 32.22
N MET A 373 13.83 -6.03 31.53
CA MET A 373 14.99 -6.84 31.96
C MET A 373 16.31 -6.08 32.03
N THR A 374 16.45 -4.96 31.30
CA THR A 374 17.69 -4.18 31.23
C THR A 374 17.66 -2.90 32.06
N THR A 375 16.49 -2.52 32.57
CA THR A 375 16.33 -1.37 33.44
C THR A 375 16.46 -1.84 34.89
N SER A 376 17.09 -1.05 35.77
CA SER A 376 17.27 -1.39 37.18
C SER A 376 15.97 -1.36 38.00
N GLY A 377 14.92 -0.74 37.45
CA GLY A 377 13.60 -0.68 38.06
C GLY A 377 12.92 -2.05 38.15
N LYS A 378 12.13 -2.24 39.21
CA LYS A 378 11.36 -3.47 39.49
C LYS A 378 9.90 -3.37 39.09
N HIS A 379 9.44 -2.18 38.71
CA HIS A 379 8.03 -1.88 38.46
C HIS A 379 7.82 -1.14 37.14
N LEU A 380 6.66 -1.40 36.51
CA LEU A 380 6.14 -0.60 35.42
C LEU A 380 5.17 0.43 35.99
N VAL A 381 5.36 1.71 35.68
CA VAL A 381 4.43 2.78 36.08
C VAL A 381 3.67 3.25 34.84
N ILE A 382 2.35 3.25 34.90
CA ILE A 382 1.49 3.59 33.76
C ILE A 382 0.28 4.42 34.21
N GLY A 383 -0.03 5.47 33.46
CA GLY A 383 -1.28 6.20 33.60
C GLY A 383 -2.41 5.47 32.87
N VAL A 384 -3.51 5.19 33.56
CA VAL A 384 -4.67 4.47 33.01
C VAL A 384 -5.87 5.42 33.01
N SER A 385 -6.20 5.95 31.82
CA SER A 385 -7.31 6.90 31.65
C SER A 385 -8.65 6.22 31.41
N GLY A 386 -8.64 4.92 31.04
CA GLY A 386 -9.83 4.21 30.56
C GLY A 386 -10.10 4.44 29.07
N GLY A 387 -9.28 5.27 28.41
CA GLY A 387 -9.23 5.37 26.96
C GLY A 387 -8.48 4.21 26.31
N LEU A 388 -8.64 4.07 25.00
CA LEU A 388 -8.15 2.94 24.23
C LEU A 388 -6.62 2.75 24.30
N ASP A 389 -5.83 3.82 24.19
CA ASP A 389 -4.37 3.67 24.04
C ASP A 389 -3.72 3.22 25.35
N SER A 390 -4.16 3.78 26.49
CA SER A 390 -3.73 3.34 27.81
C SER A 390 -4.19 1.92 28.13
N THR A 391 -5.38 1.53 27.65
CA THR A 391 -5.90 0.16 27.75
C THR A 391 -5.02 -0.82 26.97
N HIS A 392 -4.68 -0.50 25.73
CA HIS A 392 -3.80 -1.33 24.90
C HIS A 392 -2.39 -1.46 25.49
N ALA A 393 -1.80 -0.36 25.93
CA ALA A 393 -0.50 -0.37 26.60
C ALA A 393 -0.51 -1.24 27.87
N LEU A 394 -1.62 -1.20 28.63
CA LEU A 394 -1.77 -1.98 29.85
C LEU A 394 -1.90 -3.49 29.57
N ILE A 395 -2.65 -3.90 28.56
CA ILE A 395 -2.74 -5.34 28.20
C ILE A 395 -1.42 -5.87 27.64
N VAL A 396 -0.63 -5.04 26.93
CA VAL A 396 0.73 -5.40 26.51
C VAL A 396 1.64 -5.59 27.73
N ALA A 397 1.56 -4.69 28.71
CA ALA A 397 2.31 -4.81 29.97
C ALA A 397 1.93 -6.08 30.75
N ALA A 398 0.63 -6.39 30.84
CA ALA A 398 0.14 -7.60 31.50
C ALA A 398 0.66 -8.87 30.81
N LYS A 399 0.59 -8.94 29.47
CA LYS A 399 1.12 -10.08 28.71
C LYS A 399 2.64 -10.20 28.85
N MET A 400 3.35 -9.09 28.95
CA MET A 400 4.79 -9.09 29.22
C MET A 400 5.10 -9.73 30.59
N CYS A 401 4.37 -9.36 31.64
CA CYS A 401 4.49 -10.01 32.95
C CYS A 401 4.21 -11.51 32.86
N ASP A 402 3.14 -11.92 32.20
CA ASP A 402 2.79 -13.34 32.02
C ASP A 402 3.93 -14.10 31.29
N THR A 403 4.47 -13.51 30.23
CA THR A 403 5.57 -14.08 29.43
C THR A 403 6.85 -14.25 30.24
N LEU A 404 7.19 -13.25 31.07
CA LEU A 404 8.35 -13.30 31.96
C LEU A 404 8.08 -14.04 33.28
N LYS A 405 6.87 -14.56 33.49
CA LYS A 405 6.42 -15.20 34.74
C LYS A 405 6.58 -14.29 35.96
N LEU A 406 6.36 -13.00 35.76
CA LEU A 406 6.34 -11.99 36.82
C LEU A 406 4.91 -11.85 37.35
N PRO A 407 4.73 -11.56 38.66
CA PRO A 407 3.41 -11.24 39.16
C PRO A 407 2.90 -9.96 38.47
N ARG A 408 1.63 -9.91 38.07
CA ARG A 408 1.03 -8.71 37.46
C ARG A 408 1.01 -7.51 38.41
N SER A 409 1.19 -7.72 39.72
CA SER A 409 1.47 -6.66 40.71
C SER A 409 2.78 -5.90 40.48
N THR A 410 3.63 -6.35 39.56
CA THR A 410 4.76 -5.57 39.02
C THR A 410 4.30 -4.30 38.31
N ILE A 411 3.06 -4.28 37.81
CA ILE A 411 2.46 -3.12 37.13
C ILE A 411 1.75 -2.24 38.18
N LEU A 412 2.11 -0.96 38.17
CA LEU A 412 1.55 0.09 39.00
C LEU A 412 0.76 1.04 38.10
N GLY A 413 -0.56 0.84 38.06
CA GLY A 413 -1.50 1.65 37.31
C GLY A 413 -2.03 2.82 38.13
N PHE A 414 -2.08 4.01 37.54
CA PHE A 414 -2.59 5.21 38.18
C PHE A 414 -3.69 5.84 37.34
N THR A 415 -4.88 5.99 37.92
CA THR A 415 -5.89 6.91 37.37
C THR A 415 -5.74 8.28 38.01
N MET A 416 -5.74 9.34 37.20
CA MET A 416 -5.34 10.68 37.64
C MET A 416 -6.38 11.74 37.24
N PRO A 417 -7.51 11.83 37.96
CA PRO A 417 -8.61 12.70 37.60
C PRO A 417 -8.21 14.18 37.67
N GLY A 418 -8.47 14.91 36.59
CA GLY A 418 -8.43 16.36 36.48
C GLY A 418 -9.83 16.99 36.52
N PHE A 419 -9.95 18.24 36.05
CA PHE A 419 -11.19 19.04 36.17
C PHE A 419 -12.36 18.54 35.31
N ALA A 420 -12.09 17.73 34.28
CA ALA A 420 -13.07 17.28 33.29
C ALA A 420 -13.21 15.76 33.18
N THR A 421 -12.69 15.02 34.17
CA THR A 421 -12.67 13.55 34.12
C THR A 421 -14.08 12.98 34.20
N GLY A 422 -14.45 12.11 33.26
CA GLY A 422 -15.75 11.46 33.25
C GLY A 422 -15.83 10.30 34.24
N ASP A 423 -17.01 10.09 34.83
CA ASP A 423 -17.24 8.94 35.73
C ASP A 423 -17.12 7.59 34.99
N THR A 424 -17.50 7.55 33.71
CA THR A 424 -17.50 6.32 32.88
C THR A 424 -16.08 5.83 32.58
N THR A 425 -15.21 6.69 32.05
CA THR A 425 -13.82 6.33 31.68
C THR A 425 -12.98 6.00 32.90
N LYS A 426 -13.15 6.75 34.00
CA LYS A 426 -12.55 6.41 35.29
C LYS A 426 -13.03 5.05 35.81
N SER A 427 -14.32 4.74 35.69
CA SER A 427 -14.87 3.44 36.09
C SER A 427 -14.29 2.30 35.24
N ASN A 428 -14.15 2.50 33.93
CA ASN A 428 -13.50 1.55 33.02
C ASN A 428 -12.03 1.32 33.39
N ALA A 429 -11.27 2.37 33.69
CA ALA A 429 -9.89 2.27 34.14
C ALA A 429 -9.77 1.38 35.39
N TRP A 430 -10.60 1.65 36.41
CA TRP A 430 -10.62 0.86 37.64
C TRP A 430 -11.05 -0.60 37.41
N ALA A 431 -12.07 -0.82 36.59
CA ALA A 431 -12.54 -2.16 36.25
C ALA A 431 -11.43 -2.97 35.58
N LEU A 432 -10.75 -2.38 34.60
CA LEU A 432 -9.66 -3.03 33.87
C LEU A 432 -8.46 -3.34 34.78
N MET A 433 -8.03 -2.39 35.61
CA MET A 433 -6.92 -2.61 36.55
C MET A 433 -7.22 -3.75 37.53
N LYS A 434 -8.47 -3.84 38.03
CA LYS A 434 -8.91 -4.92 38.92
C LYS A 434 -8.95 -6.27 38.21
N ALA A 435 -9.56 -6.33 37.03
CA ALA A 435 -9.67 -7.57 36.25
C ALA A 435 -8.30 -8.12 35.86
N LEU A 436 -7.35 -7.26 35.48
CA LEU A 436 -5.99 -7.68 35.18
C LEU A 436 -5.16 -8.10 36.41
N GLY A 437 -5.61 -7.78 37.63
CA GLY A 437 -4.89 -8.11 38.87
C GLY A 437 -3.60 -7.30 39.07
N ILE A 438 -3.56 -6.06 38.60
CA ILE A 438 -2.42 -5.15 38.81
C ILE A 438 -2.58 -4.35 40.12
N VAL A 439 -1.55 -3.60 40.52
CA VAL A 439 -1.70 -2.61 41.60
C VAL A 439 -2.27 -1.32 41.00
N GLY A 440 -3.51 -0.98 41.35
CA GLY A 440 -4.19 0.24 40.91
C GLY A 440 -4.31 1.28 42.02
N GLU A 441 -4.01 2.53 41.70
CA GLU A 441 -4.14 3.68 42.60
C GLU A 441 -4.77 4.90 41.91
N GLU A 442 -5.27 5.84 42.71
CA GLU A 442 -5.85 7.08 42.24
C GLU A 442 -5.16 8.29 42.87
N ILE A 443 -4.81 9.27 42.04
CA ILE A 443 -4.21 10.54 42.48
C ILE A 443 -4.97 11.69 41.84
N ASP A 444 -5.71 12.43 42.65
CA ASP A 444 -6.39 13.66 42.21
C ASP A 444 -5.37 14.77 41.93
N ILE A 445 -5.26 15.20 40.68
CA ILE A 445 -4.30 16.25 40.28
C ILE A 445 -4.88 17.67 40.47
N ARG A 446 -6.18 17.82 40.72
CA ARG A 446 -6.86 19.13 40.78
C ARG A 446 -6.24 20.09 41.80
N PRO A 447 -5.85 19.66 43.02
CA PRO A 447 -5.20 20.57 43.98
C PRO A 447 -3.87 21.12 43.47
N ALA A 448 -3.03 20.26 42.88
CA ALA A 448 -1.73 20.66 42.33
C ALA A 448 -1.90 21.55 41.08
N ALA A 449 -2.85 21.21 40.20
CA ALA A 449 -3.17 21.99 39.02
C ALA A 449 -3.70 23.39 39.40
N MET A 450 -4.60 23.47 40.38
CA MET A 450 -5.12 24.74 40.88
C MET A 450 -4.01 25.62 41.45
N GLN A 451 -3.09 25.03 42.23
CA GLN A 451 -1.94 25.77 42.76
C GLN A 451 -1.06 26.33 41.63
N MET A 452 -0.70 25.50 40.65
CA MET A 452 0.11 25.93 39.50
C MET A 452 -0.58 27.02 38.68
N LEU A 453 -1.88 26.88 38.40
CA LEU A 453 -2.67 27.90 37.69
C LEU A 453 -2.75 29.20 38.49
N THR A 454 -2.87 29.13 39.82
CA THR A 454 -2.87 30.29 40.71
C THR A 454 -1.53 31.02 40.67
N ASP A 455 -0.42 30.30 40.78
CA ASP A 455 0.93 30.87 40.79
C ASP A 455 1.29 31.53 39.44
N MET A 456 0.75 31.02 38.33
CA MET A 456 0.87 31.63 37.00
C MET A 456 -0.08 32.81 36.78
N GLY A 457 -1.03 33.06 37.70
CA GLY A 457 -2.04 34.10 37.57
C GLY A 457 -3.10 33.82 36.49
N HIS A 458 -3.33 32.55 36.16
CA HIS A 458 -4.24 32.11 35.10
C HIS A 458 -5.71 32.50 35.41
N PRO A 459 -6.51 32.96 34.42
CA PRO A 459 -7.91 33.37 34.60
C PRO A 459 -8.78 32.36 35.35
N PHE A 460 -8.62 31.06 35.06
CA PHE A 460 -9.35 29.97 35.75
C PHE A 460 -9.21 30.01 37.27
N ALA A 461 -7.99 30.28 37.79
CA ALA A 461 -7.73 30.31 39.22
C ALA A 461 -8.36 31.52 39.93
N LYS A 462 -8.75 32.56 39.18
CA LYS A 462 -9.43 33.76 39.68
C LYS A 462 -10.96 33.63 39.65
N GLY A 463 -11.50 32.50 39.17
CA GLY A 463 -12.93 32.27 39.01
C GLY A 463 -13.55 32.98 37.80
N GLU A 464 -12.73 33.42 36.84
CA GLU A 464 -13.18 33.97 35.56
C GLU A 464 -13.80 32.87 34.68
N ARG A 465 -14.67 33.22 33.71
CA ARG A 465 -15.32 32.27 32.78
C ARG A 465 -15.19 32.76 31.34
N GLY A 466 -15.09 31.83 30.38
CA GLY A 466 -15.03 32.11 28.93
C GLY A 466 -13.93 31.33 28.21
N GLU A 467 -13.77 31.52 26.90
CA GLU A 467 -12.77 30.79 26.10
C GLU A 467 -11.32 30.99 26.57
N ALA A 468 -10.99 32.18 27.10
CA ALA A 468 -9.68 32.49 27.66
C ALA A 468 -9.34 31.71 28.97
N VAL A 469 -10.32 30.96 29.51
CA VAL A 469 -10.21 30.22 30.78
C VAL A 469 -9.95 28.73 30.54
N TYR A 470 -10.41 28.17 29.42
CA TYR A 470 -10.20 26.77 29.02
C TYR A 470 -9.28 26.70 27.80
N ASP A 471 -8.15 27.41 27.89
CA ASP A 471 -7.18 27.51 26.81
C ASP A 471 -6.19 26.32 26.81
N ILE A 472 -5.25 26.35 25.86
CA ILE A 472 -4.17 25.36 25.74
C ILE A 472 -3.30 25.31 27.01
N THR A 473 -3.18 26.42 27.76
CA THR A 473 -2.43 26.47 29.01
C THR A 473 -3.11 25.62 30.08
N PHE A 474 -4.42 25.77 30.25
CA PHE A 474 -5.23 24.98 31.18
C PHE A 474 -5.15 23.46 30.91
N GLU A 475 -5.23 23.07 29.63
CA GLU A 475 -5.07 21.67 29.21
C GLU A 475 -3.65 21.14 29.51
N ASN A 476 -2.61 21.90 29.12
CA ASN A 476 -1.22 21.49 29.26
C ASN A 476 -0.75 21.38 30.72
N VAL A 477 -1.27 22.20 31.65
CA VAL A 477 -0.97 22.06 33.09
C VAL A 477 -1.40 20.69 33.59
N GLN A 478 -2.61 20.25 33.22
CA GLN A 478 -3.13 18.96 33.65
C GLN A 478 -2.34 17.80 33.02
N ALA A 479 -2.05 17.87 31.72
CA ALA A 479 -1.23 16.85 31.03
C ALA A 479 0.18 16.76 31.61
N GLY A 480 0.82 17.91 31.86
CA GLY A 480 2.16 17.98 32.44
C GLY A 480 2.23 17.43 33.85
N LEU A 481 1.28 17.78 34.72
CA LEU A 481 1.24 17.25 36.09
C LEU A 481 1.04 15.74 36.14
N ARG A 482 0.21 15.17 35.26
CA ARG A 482 0.06 13.71 35.17
C ARG A 482 1.40 13.04 34.87
N THR A 483 2.12 13.54 33.87
CA THR A 483 3.45 13.02 33.53
C THR A 483 4.45 13.22 34.68
N ASP A 484 4.47 14.41 35.30
CA ASP A 484 5.38 14.67 36.42
C ASP A 484 5.14 13.66 37.56
N TYR A 485 3.89 13.51 38.01
CA TYR A 485 3.52 12.51 39.01
C TYR A 485 3.99 11.11 38.62
N LEU A 486 3.72 10.64 37.39
CA LEU A 486 4.15 9.31 36.95
C LEU A 486 5.68 9.14 37.02
N PHE A 487 6.46 10.15 36.61
CA PHE A 487 7.92 10.10 36.74
C PHE A 487 8.39 10.14 38.19
N ARG A 488 7.74 10.94 39.06
CA ARG A 488 8.06 10.97 40.50
C ARG A 488 7.70 9.66 41.19
N LEU A 489 6.57 9.05 40.84
CA LEU A 489 6.13 7.74 41.33
C LEU A 489 7.07 6.64 40.85
N ALA A 490 7.53 6.67 39.59
CA ALA A 490 8.54 5.77 39.08
C ALA A 490 9.84 5.87 39.89
N ASN A 491 10.32 7.07 40.21
CA ASN A 491 11.49 7.24 41.07
C ASN A 491 11.24 6.69 42.48
N GLN A 492 10.12 7.07 43.11
CA GLN A 492 9.76 6.67 44.46
C GLN A 492 9.64 5.15 44.59
N ARG A 493 9.10 4.49 43.57
CA ARG A 493 8.77 3.06 43.59
C ARG A 493 9.75 2.22 42.79
N SER A 494 10.93 2.77 42.45
CA SER A 494 11.98 2.07 41.70
C SER A 494 11.42 1.41 40.42
N GLY A 495 10.71 2.17 39.60
CA GLY A 495 10.13 1.72 38.33
C GLY A 495 10.49 2.62 37.17
N PHE A 496 9.86 2.39 36.02
CA PHE A 496 9.95 3.29 34.87
C PHE A 496 8.57 3.52 34.25
N VAL A 497 8.39 4.67 33.61
CA VAL A 497 7.12 5.10 33.01
C VAL A 497 6.95 4.46 31.63
N VAL A 498 5.83 3.75 31.44
CA VAL A 498 5.37 3.23 30.15
C VAL A 498 4.48 4.28 29.49
N GLY A 499 4.89 4.76 28.32
CA GLY A 499 4.13 5.73 27.53
C GLY A 499 3.06 5.07 26.68
N THR A 500 1.92 5.73 26.58
CA THR A 500 0.71 5.21 25.92
C THR A 500 0.42 5.85 24.57
N GLY A 501 1.10 6.96 24.23
CA GLY A 501 0.85 7.70 22.99
C GLY A 501 1.06 6.86 21.74
N ASP A 502 0.15 7.00 20.78
CA ASP A 502 0.07 6.18 19.57
C ASP A 502 0.76 6.85 18.36
N LEU A 503 0.97 6.09 17.27
CA LEU A 503 1.64 6.58 16.07
C LEU A 503 0.88 7.75 15.40
N SER A 504 -0.45 7.74 15.46
CA SER A 504 -1.31 8.76 14.85
C SER A 504 -1.21 10.08 15.62
N GLU A 505 -1.19 10.04 16.95
CA GLU A 505 -0.92 11.18 17.81
C GLU A 505 0.48 11.74 17.57
N VAL A 506 1.48 10.87 17.40
CA VAL A 506 2.86 11.24 17.07
C VAL A 506 2.95 11.89 15.68
N ALA A 507 2.16 11.42 14.70
CA ALA A 507 2.10 11.99 13.36
C ALA A 507 1.50 13.40 13.37
N LEU A 508 0.38 13.57 14.05
CA LEU A 508 -0.35 14.83 14.14
C LEU A 508 0.21 15.78 15.20
N GLY A 509 1.20 15.35 15.99
CA GLY A 509 1.71 16.11 17.13
C GLY A 509 0.61 16.42 18.15
N TRP A 510 -0.33 15.49 18.32
CA TRP A 510 -1.45 15.59 19.24
C TRP A 510 -1.04 15.10 20.64
N SER A 511 -0.18 15.90 21.27
CA SER A 511 0.39 15.63 22.60
C SER A 511 0.97 16.90 23.22
N THR A 512 1.11 16.93 24.53
CA THR A 512 1.87 17.97 25.25
C THR A 512 3.36 17.61 25.22
N TYR A 513 4.19 18.51 24.69
CA TYR A 513 5.64 18.29 24.51
C TYR A 513 6.44 18.53 25.79
N GLY A 514 7.46 17.71 26.03
CA GLY A 514 8.39 17.89 27.15
C GLY A 514 7.83 17.29 28.44
N VAL A 515 7.29 18.13 29.33
CA VAL A 515 6.57 17.64 30.51
C VAL A 515 5.13 17.43 30.11
N GLY A 516 4.84 16.26 29.54
CA GLY A 516 3.52 15.91 29.00
C GLY A 516 3.44 14.45 28.58
N ASP A 517 2.30 14.05 28.06
CA ASP A 517 1.95 12.68 27.66
C ASP A 517 2.87 12.09 26.58
N GLN A 518 3.56 12.95 25.82
CA GLN A 518 4.61 12.54 24.87
C GLN A 518 5.79 11.82 25.55
N MET A 519 6.09 12.18 26.81
CA MET A 519 7.31 11.75 27.48
C MET A 519 7.08 10.51 28.34
N SER A 520 7.99 9.55 28.21
CA SER A 520 8.03 8.31 29.00
C SER A 520 9.44 7.73 28.95
N HIS A 521 9.70 6.67 29.73
CA HIS A 521 10.95 5.93 29.58
C HIS A 521 10.89 5.00 28.35
N TYR A 522 9.70 4.49 28.02
CA TYR A 522 9.48 3.62 26.87
C TYR A 522 8.04 3.73 26.36
N GLY A 523 7.84 4.16 25.12
CA GLY A 523 6.52 4.34 24.49
C GLY A 523 6.11 3.09 23.73
N VAL A 524 5.24 2.26 24.31
CA VAL A 524 4.91 0.95 23.74
C VAL A 524 4.00 1.05 22.50
N ASN A 525 3.21 2.12 22.41
CA ASN A 525 2.26 2.35 21.31
C ASN A 525 2.77 3.28 20.21
N ALA A 526 3.92 3.93 20.38
CA ALA A 526 4.39 4.95 19.44
C ALA A 526 4.74 4.41 18.03
N GLY A 527 4.71 3.09 17.83
CA GLY A 527 4.84 2.42 16.53
C GLY A 527 3.54 1.81 16.00
N VAL A 528 2.42 2.00 16.69
CA VAL A 528 1.10 1.42 16.37
C VAL A 528 0.10 2.56 16.14
N PRO A 529 -0.51 2.68 14.96
CA PRO A 529 -1.52 3.70 14.69
C PRO A 529 -2.85 3.37 15.38
N LYS A 530 -3.66 4.40 15.60
CA LYS A 530 -4.92 4.29 16.35
C LYS A 530 -5.90 3.30 15.72
N THR A 531 -5.96 3.26 14.40
CA THR A 531 -6.74 2.27 13.64
C THR A 531 -6.31 0.82 13.92
N LEU A 532 -5.00 0.58 14.08
CA LEU A 532 -4.48 -0.75 14.40
C LEU A 532 -4.68 -1.10 15.88
N ILE A 533 -4.55 -0.15 16.81
CA ILE A 533 -4.82 -0.40 18.25
C ILE A 533 -6.22 -0.98 18.44
N GLN A 534 -7.22 -0.33 17.85
CA GLN A 534 -8.61 -0.79 17.84
C GLN A 534 -8.75 -2.24 17.35
N TYR A 535 -7.98 -2.60 16.33
CA TYR A 535 -8.00 -3.94 15.77
C TYR A 535 -7.32 -4.97 16.68
N LEU A 536 -6.18 -4.62 17.27
CA LEU A 536 -5.43 -5.51 18.19
C LEU A 536 -6.21 -5.81 19.47
N VAL A 537 -6.96 -4.84 20.00
CA VAL A 537 -7.83 -5.08 21.18
C VAL A 537 -8.97 -6.05 20.82
N ARG A 538 -9.63 -5.87 19.65
CA ARG A 538 -10.66 -6.81 19.17
C ARG A 538 -10.09 -8.20 18.93
N TRP A 539 -8.89 -8.30 18.37
CA TRP A 539 -8.18 -9.55 18.19
C TRP A 539 -7.86 -10.23 19.53
N ALA A 540 -7.40 -9.47 20.53
CA ALA A 540 -7.08 -10.00 21.85
C ALA A 540 -8.32 -10.58 22.56
N ILE A 541 -9.48 -9.93 22.41
CA ILE A 541 -10.78 -10.42 22.88
C ILE A 541 -11.16 -11.71 22.14
N LYS A 542 -11.18 -11.67 20.80
CA LYS A 542 -11.63 -12.79 19.95
C LYS A 542 -10.81 -14.06 20.17
N THR A 543 -9.51 -13.92 20.42
CA THR A 543 -8.59 -15.04 20.62
C THR A 543 -8.42 -15.45 22.08
N GLY A 544 -9.14 -14.80 23.02
CA GLY A 544 -9.11 -15.15 24.44
C GLY A 544 -7.73 -14.94 25.07
N GLN A 545 -7.04 -13.85 24.74
CA GLN A 545 -5.71 -13.56 25.31
C GLN A 545 -5.76 -13.30 26.82
N PHE A 546 -6.94 -12.95 27.35
CA PHE A 546 -7.26 -12.71 28.76
C PHE A 546 -8.56 -13.44 29.14
N ASP A 547 -8.90 -13.43 30.42
CA ASP A 547 -10.13 -14.04 30.93
C ASP A 547 -11.41 -13.31 30.45
N ASP A 548 -12.55 -13.99 30.60
CA ASP A 548 -13.85 -13.51 30.12
C ASP A 548 -14.29 -12.18 30.77
N GLU A 549 -13.87 -11.91 32.00
CA GLU A 549 -14.16 -10.64 32.67
C GLU A 549 -13.38 -9.49 32.05
N THR A 550 -12.06 -9.68 31.87
CA THR A 550 -11.19 -8.71 31.20
C THR A 550 -11.69 -8.44 29.79
N ASN A 551 -12.03 -9.49 29.03
CA ASN A 551 -12.51 -9.35 27.65
C ASN A 551 -13.81 -8.54 27.55
N ARG A 552 -14.76 -8.73 28.48
CA ARG A 552 -15.99 -7.91 28.55
C ARG A 552 -15.69 -6.43 28.82
N ILE A 553 -14.70 -6.13 29.66
CA ILE A 553 -14.29 -4.75 29.95
C ILE A 553 -13.60 -4.12 28.74
N LEU A 554 -12.73 -4.86 28.05
CA LEU A 554 -12.09 -4.39 26.82
C LEU A 554 -13.11 -4.06 25.73
N ASP A 555 -14.16 -4.87 25.58
CA ASP A 555 -15.26 -4.62 24.65
C ASP A 555 -16.04 -3.34 25.02
N ALA A 556 -16.33 -3.14 26.30
CA ALA A 556 -16.98 -1.91 26.79
C ALA A 556 -16.12 -0.65 26.53
N ILE A 557 -14.80 -0.75 26.69
CA ILE A 557 -13.86 0.35 26.39
C ILE A 557 -13.85 0.66 24.88
N LEU A 558 -13.87 -0.37 24.02
CA LEU A 558 -13.94 -0.19 22.56
C LEU A 558 -15.20 0.55 22.09
N MET A 559 -16.31 0.39 22.81
CA MET A 559 -17.58 1.05 22.49
C MET A 559 -17.73 2.46 23.10
N THR A 560 -16.79 2.87 23.96
CA THR A 560 -16.82 4.19 24.59
C THR A 560 -16.32 5.28 23.62
N LYS A 561 -17.08 6.37 23.44
CA LYS A 561 -16.71 7.49 22.55
C LYS A 561 -15.38 8.13 23.01
N ILE A 562 -14.44 8.34 22.08
CA ILE A 562 -13.12 8.92 22.36
C ILE A 562 -13.24 10.46 22.51
N SER A 563 -12.73 11.01 23.63
CA SER A 563 -12.71 12.45 23.92
C SER A 563 -11.47 12.81 24.78
N PRO A 564 -10.85 14.00 24.59
CA PRO A 564 -9.82 14.50 25.50
C PRO A 564 -10.48 15.12 26.74
N GLU A 565 -10.47 14.40 27.86
CA GLU A 565 -11.08 14.81 29.14
C GLU A 565 -10.28 15.90 29.88
N LEU A 566 -10.03 17.02 29.23
CA LEU A 566 -9.26 18.14 29.76
C LEU A 566 -10.12 19.39 30.01
N ILE A 567 -11.23 19.55 29.29
CA ILE A 567 -12.16 20.69 29.43
C ILE A 567 -13.55 20.18 29.89
N PRO A 568 -14.16 20.78 30.94
CA PRO A 568 -15.51 20.44 31.35
C PRO A 568 -16.53 20.74 30.24
N ALA A 569 -17.48 19.84 30.01
CA ALA A 569 -18.61 20.14 29.12
C ALA A 569 -19.44 21.30 29.68
N GLY A 570 -19.91 22.21 28.83
CA GLY A 570 -20.86 23.25 29.22
C GLY A 570 -22.21 22.64 29.60
N ASP A 571 -23.03 23.36 30.39
CA ASP A 571 -24.30 22.86 30.94
C ASP A 571 -25.32 22.38 29.86
N ASP A 572 -25.11 22.70 28.57
CA ASP A 572 -25.93 22.31 27.41
C ASP A 572 -25.13 21.73 26.21
N GLU A 573 -23.84 21.40 26.36
CA GLU A 573 -23.00 20.93 25.24
C GLU A 573 -22.54 19.47 25.38
N GLU A 574 -22.71 18.66 24.32
CA GLU A 574 -22.10 17.33 24.24
C GLU A 574 -20.56 17.43 24.28
N MET A 575 -19.92 16.45 24.92
CA MET A 575 -18.46 16.37 24.99
C MET A 575 -17.87 16.26 23.57
N GLN A 576 -17.13 17.29 23.14
CA GLN A 576 -16.48 17.35 21.82
C GLN A 576 -15.47 16.21 21.64
N SER A 577 -15.56 15.46 20.53
CA SER A 577 -14.60 14.39 20.25
C SER A 577 -13.27 14.98 19.76
N THR A 578 -12.16 14.30 20.04
CA THR A 578 -10.85 14.64 19.44
C THR A 578 -10.93 14.72 17.92
N GLU A 579 -11.67 13.80 17.30
CA GLU A 579 -11.84 13.73 15.84
C GLU A 579 -12.59 14.94 15.27
N ASP A 580 -13.43 15.62 16.07
CA ASP A 580 -14.12 16.83 15.62
C ASP A 580 -13.13 17.99 15.42
N LYS A 581 -12.03 18.02 16.19
CA LYS A 581 -10.99 19.05 16.11
C LYS A 581 -9.91 18.73 15.07
N ILE A 582 -9.46 17.48 14.99
CA ILE A 582 -8.32 17.11 14.12
C ILE A 582 -8.70 16.33 12.87
N GLY A 583 -9.91 15.79 12.80
CA GLY A 583 -10.38 14.90 11.72
C GLY A 583 -10.34 13.42 12.11
N PRO A 584 -10.98 12.55 11.30
CA PRO A 584 -11.07 11.12 11.57
C PRO A 584 -9.70 10.44 11.46
N TYR A 585 -9.35 9.62 12.46
CA TYR A 585 -8.05 8.94 12.49
C TYR A 585 -7.86 7.98 11.31
N GLU A 586 -8.94 7.39 10.80
CA GLU A 586 -8.89 6.51 9.62
C GLU A 586 -8.37 7.20 8.36
N LEU A 587 -8.69 8.49 8.16
CA LEU A 587 -8.12 9.26 7.06
C LEU A 587 -6.66 9.65 7.34
N HIS A 588 -6.36 10.10 8.56
CA HIS A 588 -4.98 10.49 8.91
C HIS A 588 -4.00 9.33 8.84
N ASP A 589 -4.40 8.14 9.28
CA ASP A 589 -3.60 6.93 9.18
C ASP A 589 -3.44 6.50 7.72
N PHE A 590 -4.48 6.68 6.89
CA PHE A 590 -4.37 6.47 5.44
C PHE A 590 -3.34 7.42 4.82
N PHE A 591 -3.44 8.72 5.10
CA PHE A 591 -2.52 9.74 4.60
C PHE A 591 -1.08 9.47 5.07
N LEU A 592 -0.93 9.15 6.36
CA LEU A 592 0.35 8.82 6.96
C LEU A 592 0.99 7.64 6.25
N PHE A 593 0.24 6.56 5.97
CA PHE A 593 0.79 5.40 5.30
C PHE A 593 1.37 5.76 3.93
N HIS A 594 0.59 6.41 3.09
CA HIS A 594 0.99 6.71 1.71
C HIS A 594 2.12 7.75 1.63
N ILE A 595 2.14 8.72 2.54
CA ILE A 595 3.20 9.74 2.63
C ILE A 595 4.47 9.18 3.28
N LEU A 596 4.36 8.45 4.37
CA LEU A 596 5.53 7.92 5.10
C LEU A 596 6.19 6.77 4.32
N ARG A 597 5.39 5.81 3.84
CA ARG A 597 5.93 4.58 3.21
C ARG A 597 6.57 4.84 1.86
N SER A 598 5.90 5.65 1.03
CA SER A 598 6.27 5.83 -0.39
C SER A 598 6.44 7.31 -0.78
N GLY A 599 6.09 8.28 0.08
CA GLY A 599 6.19 9.71 -0.22
C GLY A 599 5.45 10.12 -1.47
N GLN A 600 4.25 9.58 -1.63
CA GLN A 600 3.35 9.95 -2.71
C GLN A 600 2.92 11.42 -2.56
N ALA A 601 2.67 12.07 -3.68
CA ALA A 601 2.20 13.45 -3.70
C ALA A 601 0.81 13.56 -3.04
N PRO A 602 0.50 14.66 -2.33
CA PRO A 602 -0.81 14.88 -1.74
C PRO A 602 -2.00 14.68 -2.67
N SER A 603 -1.94 15.15 -3.91
CA SER A 603 -3.01 14.94 -4.92
C SER A 603 -3.30 13.45 -5.16
N LYS A 604 -2.25 12.64 -5.34
CA LYS A 604 -2.33 11.18 -5.45
C LYS A 604 -2.92 10.55 -4.20
N VAL A 605 -2.52 11.01 -3.01
CA VAL A 605 -3.05 10.50 -1.73
C VAL A 605 -4.53 10.81 -1.60
N ALA A 606 -4.98 12.00 -2.01
CA ALA A 606 -6.39 12.35 -2.06
C ALA A 606 -7.18 11.48 -3.04
N PHE A 607 -6.64 11.20 -4.24
CA PHE A 607 -7.24 10.28 -5.20
C PHE A 607 -7.37 8.85 -4.65
N LEU A 608 -6.30 8.31 -4.07
CA LEU A 608 -6.32 6.98 -3.44
C LEU A 608 -7.32 6.91 -2.29
N ALA A 609 -7.37 7.94 -1.44
CA ALA A 609 -8.34 8.02 -0.36
C ALA A 609 -9.77 8.08 -0.93
N TRP A 610 -10.00 8.84 -1.99
CA TRP A 610 -11.32 8.94 -2.61
C TRP A 610 -11.77 7.63 -3.24
N GLN A 611 -10.88 6.90 -3.93
CA GLN A 611 -11.18 5.56 -4.45
C GLN A 611 -11.43 4.53 -3.34
N ALA A 612 -10.79 4.68 -2.18
CA ALA A 612 -10.97 3.77 -1.04
C ALA A 612 -12.17 4.12 -0.15
N TRP A 613 -12.54 5.39 -0.04
CA TRP A 613 -13.50 5.89 0.95
C TRP A 613 -14.72 6.61 0.37
N GLY A 614 -14.72 6.97 -0.92
CA GLY A 614 -15.81 7.74 -1.55
C GLY A 614 -17.15 7.01 -1.56
N ASP A 615 -17.12 5.68 -1.54
CA ASP A 615 -18.30 4.80 -1.56
C ASP A 615 -18.03 3.61 -0.64
N VAL A 616 -18.95 3.31 0.29
CA VAL A 616 -18.83 2.20 1.26
C VAL A 616 -18.68 0.85 0.58
N GLU A 617 -19.24 0.69 -0.62
CA GLU A 617 -19.20 -0.56 -1.39
C GLU A 617 -17.92 -0.71 -2.23
N ARG A 618 -17.16 0.37 -2.45
CA ARG A 618 -15.87 0.33 -3.16
C ARG A 618 -14.72 0.06 -2.18
N GLY A 619 -13.63 -0.58 -2.61
CA GLY A 619 -12.47 -0.84 -1.75
C GLY A 619 -12.69 -1.92 -0.68
N LEU A 620 -11.67 -2.17 0.15
CA LEU A 620 -11.64 -3.30 1.09
C LEU A 620 -11.78 -2.83 2.54
N TRP A 621 -12.77 -3.40 3.23
CA TRP A 621 -12.93 -3.30 4.68
C TRP A 621 -12.10 -4.38 5.39
N PRO A 622 -11.62 -4.13 6.63
CA PRO A 622 -11.03 -5.17 7.44
C PRO A 622 -12.01 -6.33 7.68
N VAL A 623 -11.48 -7.54 7.82
CA VAL A 623 -12.30 -8.74 8.04
C VAL A 623 -13.10 -8.58 9.33
N GLY A 624 -14.42 -8.74 9.25
CA GLY A 624 -15.33 -8.61 10.40
C GLY A 624 -15.50 -7.18 10.91
N PHE A 625 -15.20 -6.17 10.10
CA PHE A 625 -15.42 -4.77 10.48
C PHE A 625 -16.92 -4.49 10.68
N PRO A 626 -17.36 -3.91 11.81
CA PRO A 626 -18.77 -3.72 12.10
C PRO A 626 -19.47 -2.79 11.10
N ASP A 627 -20.63 -3.20 10.58
CA ASP A 627 -21.34 -2.47 9.53
C ASP A 627 -21.75 -1.05 9.97
N GLN A 628 -22.17 -0.89 11.23
CA GLN A 628 -22.56 0.41 11.79
C GLN A 628 -21.39 1.40 11.92
N LEU A 629 -20.14 0.93 11.80
CA LEU A 629 -18.95 1.78 11.84
C LEU A 629 -18.40 2.07 10.43
N LYS A 630 -19.00 1.51 9.38
CA LYS A 630 -18.60 1.78 7.99
C LYS A 630 -19.01 3.19 7.60
N ARG A 631 -18.05 3.99 7.14
CA ARG A 631 -18.19 5.38 6.74
C ARG A 631 -17.71 5.59 5.30
N SER A 632 -18.25 6.59 4.64
CA SER A 632 -17.70 7.15 3.39
C SER A 632 -17.35 8.62 3.57
N TYR A 633 -16.43 9.11 2.73
CA TYR A 633 -15.97 10.49 2.72
C TYR A 633 -15.95 11.02 1.31
N ASP A 634 -16.61 12.17 1.08
CA ASP A 634 -16.50 12.88 -0.19
C ASP A 634 -15.11 13.50 -0.37
N LEU A 635 -14.78 13.84 -1.61
CA LEU A 635 -13.48 14.39 -1.99
C LEU A 635 -13.16 15.74 -1.28
N PRO A 636 -14.11 16.69 -1.11
CA PRO A 636 -13.87 17.90 -0.32
C PRO A 636 -13.50 17.61 1.14
N THR A 637 -14.15 16.64 1.78
CA THR A 637 -13.84 16.22 3.15
C THR A 637 -12.45 15.62 3.24
N ILE A 638 -12.09 14.75 2.29
CA ILE A 638 -10.75 14.15 2.19
C ILE A 638 -9.69 15.25 2.03
N ARG A 639 -9.90 16.19 1.09
CA ARG A 639 -8.99 17.31 0.86
C ARG A 639 -8.79 18.16 2.11
N LYS A 640 -9.87 18.55 2.79
CA LYS A 640 -9.81 19.35 4.02
C LYS A 640 -8.94 18.68 5.07
N TRP A 641 -9.15 17.39 5.33
CA TRP A 641 -8.39 16.68 6.35
C TRP A 641 -6.95 16.38 5.92
N LEU A 642 -6.70 16.21 4.63
CA LEU A 642 -5.34 16.10 4.11
C LEU A 642 -4.58 17.42 4.26
N GLU A 643 -5.20 18.58 4.02
CA GLU A 643 -4.57 19.89 4.29
C GLU A 643 -4.17 20.04 5.77
N VAL A 644 -5.07 19.65 6.69
CA VAL A 644 -4.78 19.60 8.12
C VAL A 644 -3.62 18.64 8.40
N PHE A 645 -3.65 17.42 7.86
CA PHE A 645 -2.59 16.43 8.02
C PHE A 645 -1.24 17.00 7.57
N LEU A 646 -1.14 17.56 6.37
CA LEU A 646 0.12 18.06 5.80
C LEU A 646 0.70 19.19 6.65
N PHE A 647 -0.13 20.15 7.06
CA PHE A 647 0.30 21.23 7.95
C PHE A 647 0.81 20.68 9.28
N ARG A 648 0.05 19.78 9.91
CA ARG A 648 0.43 19.19 11.18
C ARG A 648 1.70 18.36 11.07
N PHE A 649 1.74 17.45 10.11
CA PHE A 649 2.82 16.49 9.92
C PHE A 649 4.13 17.17 9.53
N PHE A 650 4.14 18.02 8.51
CA PHE A 650 5.38 18.60 7.98
C PHE A 650 5.85 19.86 8.71
N GLN A 651 4.96 20.63 9.34
CA GLN A 651 5.34 21.93 9.91
C GLN A 651 5.37 21.96 11.44
N ILE A 652 4.31 21.52 12.11
CA ILE A 652 4.16 21.80 13.56
C ILE A 652 4.41 20.61 14.48
N SER A 653 4.62 19.40 13.95
CA SER A 653 4.73 18.19 14.79
C SER A 653 6.15 17.63 14.90
N GLN A 654 7.05 18.00 13.99
CA GLN A 654 8.37 17.37 13.91
C GLN A 654 9.24 17.62 15.14
N PHE A 655 9.17 18.81 15.74
CA PHE A 655 9.93 19.12 16.96
C PHE A 655 9.57 18.19 18.13
N LYS A 656 8.29 17.76 18.22
CA LYS A 656 7.84 16.81 19.25
C LYS A 656 8.41 15.41 19.03
N ARG A 657 8.60 15.01 17.78
CA ARG A 657 9.17 13.71 17.39
C ARG A 657 10.67 13.64 17.60
N THR A 658 11.39 14.75 17.43
CA THR A 658 12.85 14.81 17.59
C THR A 658 13.31 14.31 18.97
N ALA A 659 12.49 14.49 20.02
CA ALA A 659 12.76 14.01 21.38
C ALA A 659 11.78 12.90 21.82
N ILE A 660 11.31 12.04 20.91
CA ILE A 660 10.40 10.93 21.26
C ILE A 660 11.13 9.82 22.05
N PRO A 661 10.50 9.23 23.09
CA PRO A 661 11.02 8.08 23.81
C PRO A 661 11.36 6.89 22.91
N ASN A 662 12.06 5.90 23.47
CA ASN A 662 12.30 4.65 22.74
C ASN A 662 10.98 3.88 22.58
N SER A 663 10.79 3.31 21.40
CA SER A 663 9.61 2.52 21.03
C SER A 663 10.00 1.48 19.97
N PRO A 664 9.31 0.33 19.91
CA PRO A 664 9.49 -0.61 18.82
C PRO A 664 8.74 -0.13 17.56
N LYS A 665 9.32 -0.34 16.38
CA LYS A 665 8.59 -0.27 15.10
C LYS A 665 7.73 -1.53 14.98
N VAL A 666 6.46 -1.37 14.61
CA VAL A 666 5.51 -2.49 14.51
C VAL A 666 5.10 -2.74 13.06
N SER A 667 4.61 -1.72 12.34
CA SER A 667 4.14 -1.90 10.97
C SER A 667 5.23 -1.70 9.91
N ALA A 668 5.11 -2.44 8.80
CA ALA A 668 5.87 -2.23 7.57
C ALA A 668 5.64 -0.85 6.94
N GLY A 669 4.50 -0.18 7.25
CA GLY A 669 4.22 1.20 6.84
C GLY A 669 5.17 2.25 7.42
N GLY A 670 6.02 1.87 8.38
CA GLY A 670 7.01 2.76 9.00
C GLY A 670 6.60 3.23 10.40
N SER A 671 7.57 3.83 11.09
CA SER A 671 7.43 4.49 12.38
C SER A 671 7.91 5.94 12.29
N LEU A 672 7.72 6.73 13.35
CA LEU A 672 8.10 8.14 13.36
C LEU A 672 9.28 8.47 14.29
N SER A 673 10.10 7.46 14.58
CA SER A 673 11.34 7.65 15.34
C SER A 673 12.35 8.47 14.51
N PRO A 674 12.93 9.56 15.05
CA PRO A 674 14.00 10.33 14.38
C PRO A 674 15.32 9.55 14.25
N ARG A 675 15.38 8.39 14.92
CA ARG A 675 16.50 7.44 14.89
C ARG A 675 16.26 6.29 13.89
N GLY A 676 15.07 6.22 13.31
CA GLY A 676 14.63 5.14 12.42
C GLY A 676 14.10 5.70 11.10
N ASP A 677 12.84 5.40 10.79
CA ASP A 677 12.28 5.59 9.45
C ASP A 677 12.06 7.07 9.06
N TRP A 678 11.90 7.99 10.01
CA TRP A 678 11.56 9.39 9.72
C TRP A 678 12.60 10.39 10.23
N ARG A 679 13.47 10.87 9.34
CA ARG A 679 14.50 11.87 9.64
C ARG A 679 14.16 13.18 8.94
N ALA A 680 13.60 14.14 9.69
CA ALA A 680 13.14 15.41 9.14
C ALA A 680 13.52 16.60 10.06
N PRO A 681 13.71 17.80 9.49
CA PRO A 681 13.99 19.03 10.24
C PRO A 681 12.79 19.48 11.07
N ALA A 682 13.03 19.98 12.28
CA ALA A 682 11.99 20.44 13.20
C ALA A 682 11.44 21.85 12.87
N ASP A 683 12.12 22.54 11.96
CA ASP A 683 11.96 23.93 11.54
C ASP A 683 11.60 24.03 10.03
N GLY A 684 11.04 22.95 9.48
CA GLY A 684 10.54 22.89 8.11
C GLY A 684 9.19 23.59 7.90
N THR A 685 8.76 23.66 6.64
CA THR A 685 7.45 24.20 6.24
C THR A 685 6.64 23.16 5.48
N ALA A 686 5.31 23.17 5.62
CA ALA A 686 4.40 22.33 4.84
C ALA A 686 4.10 22.91 3.44
N LYS A 687 4.64 24.08 3.10
CA LYS A 687 4.28 24.84 1.89
C LYS A 687 4.33 24.01 0.58
N PRO A 688 5.40 23.25 0.27
CA PRO A 688 5.45 22.49 -0.98
C PRO A 688 4.31 21.49 -1.14
N TRP A 689 3.91 20.82 -0.06
CA TRP A 689 2.82 19.84 -0.08
C TRP A 689 1.44 20.51 -0.16
N LEU A 690 1.25 21.62 0.54
CA LEU A 690 0.00 22.37 0.48
C LEU A 690 -0.22 23.02 -0.89
N ASP A 691 0.84 23.57 -1.49
CA ASP A 691 0.78 24.16 -2.83
C ASP A 691 0.50 23.09 -3.90
N GLU A 692 1.13 21.91 -3.79
CA GLU A 692 0.87 20.77 -4.69
C GLU A 692 -0.60 20.30 -4.60
N LEU A 693 -1.11 20.14 -3.37
CA LEU A 693 -2.50 19.73 -3.18
C LEU A 693 -3.48 20.75 -3.76
N ARG A 694 -3.26 22.05 -3.53
CA ARG A 694 -4.13 23.12 -4.06
C ARG A 694 -4.12 23.16 -5.58
N SER A 695 -2.94 23.11 -6.18
CA SER A 695 -2.77 23.14 -7.64
C SER A 695 -3.47 21.96 -8.33
N ALA A 696 -3.66 20.83 -7.63
CA ALA A 696 -4.37 19.68 -8.19
C ALA A 696 -5.89 19.89 -8.34
N PHE A 697 -6.47 20.85 -7.62
CA PHE A 697 -7.90 21.18 -7.68
C PHE A 697 -8.18 22.56 -8.29
N GLU A 698 -7.15 23.27 -8.73
CA GLU A 698 -7.30 24.49 -9.52
C GLU A 698 -7.41 24.10 -11.00
N GLU A 699 -8.25 24.80 -11.78
CA GLU A 699 -8.31 24.57 -13.23
C GLU A 699 -6.95 24.93 -13.87
N PRO A 700 -6.42 24.09 -14.79
CA PRO A 700 -5.15 24.35 -15.46
C PRO A 700 -5.16 25.59 -16.37
#